data_AF-A0A834RA83-F1
#
_entry.id   AF-A0A834RA83-F1
#
_cell.length_a   1.000
_cell.length_b   1.000
_cell.length_c   1.000
_cell.angle_alpha   90.00
_cell.angle_beta   90.00
_cell.angle_gamma   90.00
#
_symmetry.space_group_name_H-M   'P 1'
#
loop_
_entity.id
_entity.type
_entity.pdbx_description
1 polymer ?
#
loop_
_entity_poly.entity_id
_entity_poly.type
_entity_poly.pdbx_seq_one_letter_code
_entity_poly.pdbx_strand_id
1 'polypeptide(L)'
;MIVVENKRFRTTMDSLFASISMIVLLFVSCLGVKIAGQSESDPILINSLIARFQSNGIRGYVLFTENGTSTSISTKIFDNGSNNETFNWKIYNAGYMIDNNVCNVRNNIYLSFDLTLLMGPIEPVRQNLFNVHLNFVTGEHSFLGRTLVLKGNTSGKMSCAIILPFENKSTYFAKFRTTILGIVYFLQSGSMFSIISSLYHQSPMIKTSLYDWEIISFNTAQTKNPQQLYSFYFKNEIINCNSTEDKAEIILKSTDSDQINVSSEPSTLNSRSYINLLNVTNLSNLARLFFVLKNGNQPAACASILQISSRKVVAKFNENHLVGQVMFSQESPIDPTLVDIELNTNKFAYSYGIDELPSIARSVEAHKICPNINNIIFNPTNISPFSVPIEGLGTSDQYAIGDLSGKYGTLMQKSDEKISTVDFNLPLFGTNSVVGRALVFYAPNGTTIACSNLEMTETEMVVTFATFDKPVQGQIIFKQPLNKCNEDTSIYFEISRSGENETTSHNHEWSIHRNPIFTDNNWSTSECVKTDEIFNPFNKTIDLIYQRDCSTENVFGCVVGDLHRKLSPIEIVPYKVNPNGDINLKKFYFIDTYLPLCGPNSVVGKSIQINRNNFDREPLACTNIVLFESEDQDYQQ
;
A
#
# COMPACT_ATOMS: atom_id res chain seq x y z
N MET A 1 -25.62 52.22 -9.46
CA MET A 1 -25.13 53.51 -8.95
C MET A 1 -23.76 53.25 -8.34
N ILE A 2 -22.74 53.92 -8.88
CA ILE A 2 -21.31 53.88 -8.50
C ILE A 2 -20.56 52.57 -8.83
N VAL A 3 -20.03 52.56 -10.06
CA VAL A 3 -18.82 51.86 -10.50
C VAL A 3 -17.64 52.78 -10.16
N VAL A 4 -16.64 52.31 -9.41
CA VAL A 4 -15.29 52.92 -9.38
C VAL A 4 -14.23 51.82 -9.36
N GLU A 5 -13.24 52.04 -10.21
CA GLU A 5 -12.13 51.18 -10.62
C GLU A 5 -11.23 50.72 -9.48
N ASN A 6 -10.76 49.47 -9.54
CA ASN A 6 -9.57 49.02 -8.81
C ASN A 6 -8.67 48.13 -9.68
N LYS A 7 -8.44 48.59 -10.92
CA LYS A 7 -7.67 47.86 -11.95
C LYS A 7 -6.18 48.25 -12.00
N ARG A 8 -5.69 49.10 -11.09
CA ARG A 8 -4.31 49.65 -11.13
C ARG A 8 -3.37 49.22 -10.00
N PHE A 9 -3.82 48.43 -9.02
CA PHE A 9 -2.99 47.94 -7.90
C PHE A 9 -2.52 46.49 -8.03
N ARG A 10 -3.03 45.71 -9.01
CA ARG A 10 -2.65 44.30 -9.20
C ARG A 10 -1.46 44.11 -10.14
N THR A 11 -1.29 44.98 -11.13
CA THR A 11 -0.22 44.85 -12.14
C THR A 11 1.18 45.25 -11.64
N THR A 12 1.29 45.96 -10.53
CA THR A 12 2.59 46.35 -9.94
C THR A 12 3.14 45.34 -8.92
N MET A 13 2.30 44.42 -8.40
CA MET A 13 2.72 43.39 -7.45
C MET A 13 3.23 42.13 -8.16
N ASP A 14 2.64 41.78 -9.31
CA ASP A 14 3.10 40.67 -10.16
C ASP A 14 4.46 40.96 -10.82
N SER A 15 4.76 42.24 -11.12
CA SER A 15 6.08 42.63 -11.63
C SER A 15 7.18 42.59 -10.56
N LEU A 16 6.83 42.76 -9.27
CA LEU A 16 7.82 42.70 -8.19
C LEU A 16 8.23 41.26 -7.84
N PHE A 17 7.30 40.30 -7.92
CA PHE A 17 7.59 38.88 -7.70
C PHE A 17 8.42 38.26 -8.84
N ALA A 18 8.18 38.68 -10.09
CA ALA A 18 8.98 38.24 -11.23
C ALA A 18 10.44 38.76 -11.16
N SER A 19 10.64 39.99 -10.67
CA SER A 19 11.98 40.57 -10.49
C SER A 19 12.76 39.97 -9.31
N ILE A 20 12.09 39.57 -8.23
CA ILE A 20 12.76 38.93 -7.07
C ILE A 20 13.13 37.47 -7.39
N SER A 21 12.33 36.76 -8.19
CA SER A 21 12.63 35.38 -8.63
C SER A 21 13.83 35.34 -9.60
N MET A 22 13.99 36.34 -10.47
CA MET A 22 15.17 36.46 -11.35
C MET A 22 16.47 36.79 -10.59
N ILE A 23 16.39 37.54 -9.48
CA ILE A 23 17.56 37.90 -8.67
C ILE A 23 18.04 36.71 -7.83
N VAL A 24 17.14 35.83 -7.38
CA VAL A 24 17.53 34.58 -6.68
C VAL A 24 18.18 33.58 -7.65
N LEU A 25 17.74 33.51 -8.90
CA LEU A 25 18.37 32.67 -9.94
C LEU A 25 19.73 33.21 -10.40
N LEU A 26 19.95 34.52 -10.39
CA LEU A 26 21.24 35.12 -10.79
C LEU A 26 22.31 35.10 -9.68
N PHE A 27 21.94 35.06 -8.39
CA PHE A 27 22.92 34.93 -7.30
C PHE A 27 23.43 33.51 -7.07
N VAL A 28 22.70 32.48 -7.51
CA VAL A 28 23.20 31.09 -7.51
C VAL A 28 24.17 30.83 -8.68
N SER A 29 24.13 31.64 -9.74
CA SER A 29 25.03 31.52 -10.90
C SER A 29 26.32 32.35 -10.85
N CYS A 30 26.52 33.18 -9.82
CA CYS A 30 27.61 34.16 -9.78
C CYS A 30 28.54 33.99 -8.57
N LEU A 31 29.08 32.79 -8.38
CA LEU A 31 30.35 32.55 -7.67
C LEU A 31 31.18 31.42 -8.32
N GLY A 32 30.89 31.10 -9.59
CA GLY A 32 31.73 30.26 -10.43
C GLY A 32 32.81 31.08 -11.13
N VAL A 33 33.90 31.43 -10.42
CA VAL A 33 35.16 31.76 -11.09
C VAL A 33 35.72 30.44 -11.61
N LYS A 34 35.63 30.25 -12.93
CA LYS A 34 36.27 29.16 -13.66
C LYS A 34 37.78 29.18 -13.40
N ILE A 35 38.26 28.22 -12.62
CA ILE A 35 39.60 27.68 -12.76
C ILE A 35 39.43 26.30 -13.38
N ALA A 36 40.08 26.09 -14.53
CA ALA A 36 39.87 24.93 -15.38
C ALA A 36 40.25 23.62 -14.69
N GLY A 37 39.35 22.63 -14.77
CA GLY A 37 39.65 21.21 -14.57
C GLY A 37 39.17 20.61 -13.26
N GLN A 38 37.87 20.31 -13.14
CA GLN A 38 37.32 19.18 -12.38
C GLN A 38 35.83 19.04 -12.70
N SER A 39 35.35 17.81 -12.92
CA SER A 39 33.94 17.48 -13.12
C SER A 39 33.16 17.69 -11.82
N GLU A 40 32.18 18.60 -11.81
CA GLU A 40 31.19 18.70 -10.73
C GLU A 40 30.21 17.53 -10.85
N SER A 41 30.46 16.47 -10.09
CA SER A 41 29.40 15.57 -9.64
C SER A 41 28.66 16.27 -8.50
N ASP A 42 27.32 16.28 -8.52
CA ASP A 42 26.51 16.56 -7.33
C ASP A 42 27.11 15.80 -6.13
N PRO A 43 27.18 16.39 -4.93
CA PRO A 43 27.76 15.71 -3.79
C PRO A 43 26.91 14.47 -3.50
N ILE A 44 27.48 13.30 -3.79
CA ILE A 44 26.88 12.01 -3.47
C ILE A 44 26.74 12.01 -1.94
N LEU A 45 25.50 12.10 -1.45
CA LEU A 45 25.17 12.01 -0.03
C LEU A 45 25.27 10.54 0.43
N ILE A 46 26.49 10.00 0.35
CA ILE A 46 26.81 8.64 0.76
C ILE A 46 26.43 8.51 2.24
N ASN A 47 25.64 7.49 2.57
CA ASN A 47 25.15 7.19 3.92
C ASN A 47 24.37 8.36 4.56
N SER A 48 23.15 8.59 4.05
CA SER A 48 22.19 9.53 4.64
C SER A 48 20.83 8.88 4.88
N LEU A 49 20.15 9.32 5.94
CA LEU A 49 18.79 8.93 6.28
C LEU A 49 17.87 10.14 6.24
N ILE A 50 16.62 9.95 5.86
CA ILE A 50 15.62 11.01 5.79
C ILE A 50 14.28 10.56 6.39
N ALA A 51 13.72 11.43 7.22
CA ALA A 51 12.33 11.38 7.68
C ALA A 51 11.55 12.50 7.00
N ARG A 52 10.50 12.15 6.25
CA ARG A 52 9.63 13.11 5.57
C ARG A 52 8.27 13.18 6.26
N PHE A 53 7.82 14.38 6.56
CA PHE A 53 6.56 14.66 7.27
C PHE A 53 5.54 15.22 6.29
N GLN A 54 4.32 14.69 6.35
CA GLN A 54 3.15 15.20 5.64
C GLN A 54 1.88 14.71 6.35
N SER A 55 1.72 15.09 7.61
CA SER A 55 0.52 14.73 8.39
C SER A 55 0.14 15.79 9.43
N ASN A 56 -1.15 15.85 9.79
CA ASN A 56 -1.71 16.77 10.78
C ASN A 56 -1.37 18.25 10.54
N GLY A 57 -1.27 18.66 9.27
CA GLY A 57 -0.90 20.03 8.86
C GLY A 57 0.60 20.34 8.96
N ILE A 58 1.43 19.36 9.31
CA ILE A 58 2.89 19.47 9.39
C ILE A 58 3.50 18.86 8.13
N ARG A 59 4.33 19.63 7.43
CA ARG A 59 5.05 19.22 6.22
C ARG A 59 6.54 19.44 6.39
N GLY A 60 7.38 18.64 5.74
CA GLY A 60 8.82 18.91 5.71
C GLY A 60 9.68 17.67 5.82
N TYR A 61 10.92 17.85 6.26
CA TYR A 61 11.83 16.73 6.46
C TYR A 61 12.87 16.99 7.56
N VAL A 62 13.45 15.89 8.02
CA VAL A 62 14.70 15.84 8.79
C VAL A 62 15.66 14.89 8.06
N LEU A 63 16.83 15.40 7.69
CA LEU A 63 17.89 14.68 6.98
C LEU A 63 19.08 14.50 7.92
N PHE A 64 19.51 13.25 8.08
CA PHE A 64 20.68 12.83 8.84
C PHE A 64 21.76 12.42 7.84
N THR A 65 22.92 13.05 7.89
CA THR A 65 24.05 12.76 7.01
C THR A 65 25.24 12.33 7.83
N GLU A 66 25.82 11.18 7.48
CA GLU A 66 27.02 10.68 8.14
C GLU A 66 28.21 11.60 7.86
N ASN A 67 28.97 11.93 8.90
CA ASN A 67 30.21 12.71 8.80
C ASN A 67 31.26 12.06 9.72
N GLY A 68 31.86 10.96 9.24
CA GLY A 68 32.78 10.14 10.03
C GLY A 68 32.07 9.49 11.22
N THR A 69 32.47 9.85 12.45
CA THR A 69 31.81 9.40 13.69
C THR A 69 30.70 10.33 14.16
N SER A 70 30.45 11.41 13.43
CA SER A 70 29.45 12.42 13.73
C SER A 70 28.29 12.37 12.74
N THR A 71 27.16 12.96 13.12
CA THR A 71 25.99 13.13 12.25
C THR A 71 25.70 14.61 12.07
N SER A 72 25.61 15.05 10.83
CA SER A 72 25.03 16.35 10.47
C SER A 72 23.51 16.17 10.30
N ILE A 73 22.73 17.00 10.98
CA ILE A 73 21.26 16.95 10.95
C ILE A 73 20.75 18.26 10.39
N SER A 74 20.01 18.19 9.28
CA SER A 74 19.33 19.34 8.69
C SER A 74 17.82 19.15 8.74
N THR A 75 17.09 20.20 9.12
CA THR A 75 15.62 20.14 9.24
C THR A 75 14.98 21.26 8.44
N LYS A 76 13.86 20.98 7.78
CA LYS A 76 13.01 22.00 7.17
C LYS A 76 11.56 21.61 7.40
N ILE A 77 10.91 22.23 8.40
CA ILE A 77 9.55 21.92 8.85
C ILE A 77 8.63 23.12 8.61
N PHE A 78 7.43 22.86 8.14
CA PHE A 78 6.35 23.81 7.92
C PHE A 78 5.14 23.36 8.72
N ASP A 79 4.50 24.27 9.45
CA ASP A 79 3.20 24.05 10.09
C ASP A 79 2.21 25.06 9.54
N ASN A 80 1.06 24.58 9.10
CA ASN A 80 -0.05 25.42 8.67
C ASN A 80 -0.77 26.11 9.84
N GLY A 81 -0.46 25.75 11.10
CA GLY A 81 -1.03 26.34 12.32
C GLY A 81 -0.02 27.13 13.15
N SER A 82 -0.42 28.33 13.59
CA SER A 82 0.27 29.24 14.53
C SER A 82 1.70 29.67 14.19
N ASN A 83 1.94 30.98 14.16
CA ASN A 83 3.25 31.57 13.84
C ASN A 83 4.35 31.32 14.89
N ASN A 84 4.03 30.74 16.06
CA ASN A 84 4.95 30.59 17.20
C ASN A 84 5.05 29.14 17.75
N GLU A 85 4.63 28.13 17.00
CA GLU A 85 4.76 26.73 17.42
C GLU A 85 6.24 26.29 17.43
N THR A 86 6.62 25.38 18.34
CA THR A 86 7.92 24.69 18.30
C THR A 86 7.72 23.20 18.47
N PHE A 87 8.58 22.40 17.87
CA PHE A 87 8.41 20.95 17.87
C PHE A 87 9.45 20.25 18.71
N ASN A 88 8.98 19.49 19.70
CA ASN A 88 9.78 18.43 20.30
C ASN A 88 9.87 17.27 19.31
N TRP A 89 11.02 16.63 19.26
CA TRP A 89 11.35 15.62 18.28
C TRP A 89 12.09 14.46 18.94
N LYS A 90 11.55 13.26 18.75
CA LYS A 90 11.98 12.05 19.44
C LYS A 90 11.94 10.85 18.51
N ILE A 91 12.89 9.94 18.70
CA ILE A 91 13.04 8.70 17.93
C ILE A 91 12.43 7.57 18.75
N TYR A 92 11.62 6.74 18.12
CA TYR A 92 10.94 5.63 18.74
C TYR A 92 11.17 4.32 17.99
N ASN A 93 11.20 3.22 18.74
CA ASN A 93 11.21 1.86 18.20
C ASN A 93 9.78 1.42 17.85
N ALA A 94 9.11 2.20 17.00
CA ALA A 94 7.85 1.87 16.40
C ALA A 94 7.90 2.26 14.94
N GLY A 95 8.54 1.44 14.12
CA GLY A 95 8.37 1.49 12.69
C GLY A 95 6.90 1.41 12.30
N TYR A 96 6.62 2.11 11.20
CA TYR A 96 5.31 2.21 10.60
C TYR A 96 5.00 0.91 9.86
N MET A 97 4.44 -0.05 10.59
CA MET A 97 3.81 -1.22 9.98
C MET A 97 2.33 -0.89 9.85
N ILE A 98 1.96 -0.27 8.73
CA ILE A 98 0.67 -0.15 7.98
C ILE A 98 -0.64 0.12 8.79
N ASP A 99 -0.69 -0.21 10.06
CA ASP A 99 -1.82 -0.07 10.95
C ASP A 99 -1.77 1.30 11.62
N ASN A 100 -2.67 2.16 11.13
CA ASN A 100 -3.07 3.46 11.66
C ASN A 100 -2.34 4.68 11.06
N ASN A 101 -3.05 5.34 10.15
CA ASN A 101 -2.85 6.71 9.68
C ASN A 101 -2.83 7.79 10.79
N VAL A 102 -2.87 7.39 12.06
CA VAL A 102 -2.85 8.30 13.20
C VAL A 102 -1.52 8.13 13.93
N CYS A 103 -0.70 9.17 13.88
CA CYS A 103 0.51 9.30 14.70
C CYS A 103 0.11 9.29 16.19
N ASN A 104 0.05 8.11 16.80
CA ASN A 104 -0.42 7.93 18.17
C ASN A 104 0.67 7.30 19.03
N VAL A 105 1.51 8.14 19.63
CA VAL A 105 2.47 7.73 20.64
C VAL A 105 1.76 7.61 21.99
N ARG A 106 0.91 6.59 22.17
CA ARG A 106 0.42 6.20 23.50
C ARG A 106 1.50 5.40 24.25
N ASN A 107 1.36 5.35 25.57
CA ASN A 107 2.28 4.93 26.65
C ASN A 107 3.17 3.67 26.49
N ASN A 108 3.15 2.97 25.35
CA ASN A 108 3.84 1.68 25.18
C ASN A 108 4.92 1.70 24.08
N ILE A 109 5.17 2.82 23.40
CA ILE A 109 6.26 2.88 22.41
C ILE A 109 7.61 3.14 23.12
N TYR A 110 8.59 2.25 22.94
CA TYR A 110 9.93 2.43 23.49
C TYR A 110 10.61 3.65 22.85
N LEU A 111 10.76 4.71 23.66
CA LEU A 111 11.58 5.86 23.31
C LEU A 111 13.02 5.38 23.09
N SER A 112 13.52 5.55 21.88
CA SER A 112 14.89 5.22 21.54
C SER A 112 15.84 6.35 21.86
N PHE A 113 15.46 7.58 21.49
CA PHE A 113 16.34 8.74 21.63
C PHE A 113 15.52 10.02 21.70
N ASP A 114 15.90 10.94 22.58
CA ASP A 114 15.27 12.26 22.69
C ASP A 114 16.20 13.33 22.10
N LEU A 115 15.97 13.68 20.84
CA LEU A 115 16.77 14.70 20.14
C LEU A 115 16.55 16.09 20.77
N THR A 116 15.36 16.34 21.31
CA THR A 116 15.03 17.61 21.98
C THR A 116 15.93 17.88 23.17
N LEU A 117 16.23 16.86 23.98
CA LEU A 117 17.13 17.01 25.13
C LEU A 117 18.57 17.33 24.72
N LEU A 118 19.00 16.84 23.54
CA LEU A 118 20.37 17.02 23.08
C LEU A 118 20.58 18.37 22.39
N MET A 119 19.63 18.82 21.57
CA MET A 119 19.82 19.97 20.68
C MET A 119 18.70 21.01 20.71
N GLY A 120 17.72 20.86 21.61
CA GLY A 120 16.58 21.75 21.72
C GLY A 120 15.45 21.45 20.74
N PRO A 121 14.32 22.17 20.85
CA PRO A 121 13.18 22.01 19.95
C PRO A 121 13.44 22.62 18.56
N ILE A 122 12.69 22.15 17.56
CA ILE A 122 12.75 22.67 16.18
C ILE A 122 11.86 23.91 16.05
N GLU A 123 12.42 25.00 15.51
CA GLU A 123 11.65 26.15 15.03
C GLU A 123 11.14 25.91 13.59
N PRO A 124 9.84 26.11 13.30
CA PRO A 124 9.29 26.00 11.96
C PRO A 124 9.85 27.06 11.00
N VAL A 125 9.76 26.79 9.69
CA VAL A 125 10.11 27.68 8.55
C VAL A 125 11.60 27.97 8.40
N ARG A 126 12.39 27.89 9.48
CA ARG A 126 13.84 28.00 9.45
C ARG A 126 14.49 26.66 9.13
N GLN A 127 15.52 26.71 8.29
CA GLN A 127 16.41 25.57 8.15
C GLN A 127 17.31 25.52 9.38
N ASN A 128 17.15 24.48 10.20
CA ASN A 128 18.03 24.24 11.34
C ASN A 128 19.14 23.27 10.92
N LEU A 129 20.35 23.52 11.40
CA LEU A 129 21.54 22.70 11.16
C LEU A 129 22.17 22.37 12.50
N PHE A 130 22.36 21.08 12.75
CA PHE A 130 22.99 20.56 13.97
C PHE A 130 24.12 19.63 13.59
N ASN A 131 25.22 19.67 14.35
CA ASN A 131 26.30 18.69 14.24
C ASN A 131 26.42 17.98 15.59
N VAL A 132 26.32 16.66 15.57
CA VAL A 132 26.36 15.83 16.77
C VAL A 132 27.49 14.84 16.67
N HIS A 133 28.34 14.75 17.70
CA HIS A 133 29.42 13.77 17.80
C HIS A 133 28.92 12.35 18.15
N LEU A 134 27.85 11.91 17.49
CA LEU A 134 27.27 10.58 17.55
C LEU A 134 26.90 10.17 16.13
N ASN A 135 27.09 8.89 15.78
CA ASN A 135 26.66 8.35 14.50
C ASN A 135 25.25 7.77 14.65
N PHE A 136 24.28 8.37 13.97
CA PHE A 136 22.88 7.94 13.94
C PHE A 136 22.49 7.30 12.60
N VAL A 137 23.41 7.28 11.62
CA VAL A 137 23.12 6.85 10.25
C VAL A 137 23.48 5.39 10.04
N THR A 138 24.67 4.98 10.48
CA THR A 138 25.16 3.61 10.32
C THR A 138 25.37 2.92 11.68
N GLY A 139 25.45 1.58 11.66
CA GLY A 139 25.67 0.76 12.86
C GLY A 139 24.40 0.27 13.53
N GLU A 140 24.57 -0.50 14.61
CA GLU A 140 23.49 -1.15 15.37
C GLU A 140 22.50 -0.14 15.97
N HIS A 141 23.00 1.03 16.37
CA HIS A 141 22.19 2.12 16.93
C HIS A 141 21.65 3.10 15.88
N SER A 142 21.79 2.77 14.59
CA SER A 142 21.23 3.57 13.49
C SER A 142 19.73 3.82 13.70
N PHE A 143 19.29 5.00 13.25
CA PHE A 143 17.89 5.38 13.20
C PHE A 143 17.13 4.79 12.01
N LEU A 144 17.82 4.10 11.09
CA LEU A 144 17.19 3.41 9.96
C LEU A 144 16.04 2.51 10.43
N GLY A 145 14.88 2.65 9.78
CA GLY A 145 13.67 1.87 10.07
C GLY A 145 12.91 2.31 11.33
N ARG A 146 13.46 3.23 12.13
CA ARG A 146 12.79 3.80 13.31
C ARG A 146 11.86 4.94 12.89
N THR A 147 11.06 5.40 13.85
CA THR A 147 10.11 6.50 13.61
C THR A 147 10.52 7.76 14.36
N LEU A 148 10.63 8.86 13.62
CA LEU A 148 10.77 10.20 14.16
C LEU A 148 9.37 10.77 14.40
N VAL A 149 9.13 11.27 15.60
CA VAL A 149 7.87 11.89 16.00
C VAL A 149 8.13 13.35 16.33
N LEU A 150 7.42 14.24 15.65
CA LEU A 150 7.31 15.65 15.99
C LEU A 150 6.07 15.87 16.85
N LYS A 151 6.21 16.59 17.95
CA LYS A 151 5.10 16.99 18.82
C LYS A 151 5.16 18.50 19.07
N GLY A 152 4.12 19.22 18.69
CA GLY A 152 3.97 20.65 18.96
C GLY A 152 3.89 20.92 20.46
N ASN A 153 4.67 21.89 20.93
CA ASN A 153 4.74 22.28 22.33
C ASN A 153 3.49 23.03 22.80
N THR A 154 2.89 23.85 21.93
CA THR A 154 1.66 24.59 22.24
C THR A 154 0.40 23.86 21.81
N SER A 155 0.36 23.36 20.58
CA SER A 155 -0.83 22.72 20.00
C SER A 155 -1.00 21.25 20.41
N GLY A 156 0.08 20.59 20.83
CA GLY A 156 0.09 19.16 21.09
C GLY A 156 -0.06 18.28 19.83
N LYS A 157 -0.13 18.88 18.63
CA LYS A 157 -0.20 18.16 17.35
C LYS A 157 0.98 17.22 17.21
N MET A 158 0.75 16.04 16.65
CA MET A 158 1.80 15.06 16.41
C MET A 158 1.90 14.71 14.92
N SER A 159 3.11 14.57 14.41
CA SER A 159 3.38 14.05 13.07
C SER A 159 4.51 13.03 13.15
N CYS A 160 4.35 11.90 12.46
CA CYS A 160 5.26 10.76 12.50
C CYS A 160 5.84 10.52 11.12
N ALA A 161 7.10 10.14 11.05
CA ALA A 161 7.77 9.76 9.82
C ALA A 161 8.72 8.57 10.05
N ILE A 162 8.70 7.59 9.15
CA ILE A 162 9.73 6.54 9.11
C ILE A 162 11.04 7.14 8.59
N ILE A 163 12.15 6.73 9.20
CA ILE A 163 13.49 7.14 8.80
C ILE A 163 14.01 6.10 7.80
N LEU A 164 14.13 6.53 6.54
CA LEU A 164 14.55 5.69 5.43
C LEU A 164 15.89 6.18 4.85
N PRO A 165 16.63 5.34 4.11
CA PRO A 165 17.77 5.80 3.33
C PRO A 165 17.36 6.94 2.38
N PHE A 166 18.23 7.93 2.24
CA PHE A 166 18.05 9.00 1.27
C PHE A 166 18.30 8.49 -0.17
N GLU A 167 19.26 7.58 -0.32
CA GLU A 167 19.58 6.91 -1.57
C GLU A 167 18.58 5.80 -1.91
N ASN A 168 18.69 5.28 -3.14
CA ASN A 168 17.90 4.15 -3.58
C ASN A 168 18.17 2.91 -2.72
N LYS A 169 17.09 2.29 -2.26
CA LYS A 169 17.13 1.07 -1.45
C LYS A 169 16.41 -0.07 -2.16
N SER A 170 16.83 -1.29 -1.88
CA SER A 170 16.07 -2.49 -2.21
C SER A 170 15.26 -2.92 -0.99
N THR A 171 13.97 -3.17 -1.20
CA THR A 171 13.06 -3.67 -0.16
C THR A 171 12.70 -5.12 -0.45
N TYR A 172 12.82 -5.98 0.56
CA TYR A 172 12.40 -7.39 0.50
C TYR A 172 11.39 -7.66 1.61
N PHE A 173 10.65 -8.75 1.49
CA PHE A 173 9.74 -9.22 2.54
C PHE A 173 9.78 -10.74 2.71
N ALA A 174 9.40 -11.20 3.91
CA ALA A 174 9.06 -12.58 4.20
C ALA A 174 7.72 -12.62 4.95
N LYS A 175 6.73 -13.32 4.39
CA LYS A 175 5.38 -13.48 4.98
C LYS A 175 5.31 -14.84 5.68
N PHE A 176 5.05 -14.82 6.99
CA PHE A 176 4.88 -16.02 7.82
C PHE A 176 3.40 -16.38 7.94
N ARG A 177 3.04 -17.64 7.67
CA ARG A 177 1.64 -18.09 7.53
C ARG A 177 1.31 -19.38 8.28
N THR A 178 2.24 -19.91 9.05
CA THR A 178 2.11 -21.19 9.78
C THR A 178 1.90 -20.93 11.28
N THR A 179 2.73 -21.51 12.14
CA THR A 179 2.66 -21.40 13.61
C THR A 179 2.96 -19.99 14.11
N ILE A 180 3.85 -19.29 13.39
CA ILE A 180 4.13 -17.87 13.53
C ILE A 180 3.52 -17.17 12.33
N LEU A 181 2.87 -16.04 12.58
CA LEU A 181 2.16 -15.25 11.60
C LEU A 181 2.74 -13.84 11.53
N GLY A 182 2.59 -13.21 10.37
CA GLY A 182 2.95 -11.81 10.17
C GLY A 182 3.96 -11.62 9.03
N ILE A 183 4.73 -10.55 9.10
CA ILE A 183 5.60 -10.13 8.01
C ILE A 183 6.89 -9.50 8.53
N VAL A 184 7.97 -9.79 7.82
CA VAL A 184 9.29 -9.20 8.03
C VAL A 184 9.68 -8.46 6.76
N TYR A 185 10.09 -7.20 6.89
CA TYR A 185 10.69 -6.41 5.83
C TYR A 185 12.20 -6.34 6.01
N PHE A 186 12.91 -6.34 4.89
CA PHE A 186 14.35 -6.14 4.83
C PHE A 186 14.64 -4.93 3.96
N LEU A 187 15.41 -3.98 4.47
CA LEU A 187 15.83 -2.78 3.75
C LEU A 187 17.33 -2.83 3.54
N GLN A 188 17.78 -2.73 2.30
CA GLN A 188 19.20 -2.71 1.97
C GLN A 188 19.53 -1.49 1.10
N SER A 189 20.48 -0.68 1.55
CA SER A 189 20.94 0.53 0.86
C SER A 189 22.42 0.74 1.13
N GLY A 190 23.26 0.59 0.10
CA GLY A 190 24.71 0.64 0.27
C GLY A 190 25.19 -0.42 1.28
N SER A 191 25.84 0.03 2.35
CA SER A 191 26.31 -0.83 3.46
C SER A 191 25.27 -1.05 4.56
N MET A 192 24.14 -0.33 4.53
CA MET A 192 23.09 -0.39 5.54
C MET A 192 22.12 -1.54 5.26
N PHE A 193 21.80 -2.29 6.31
CA PHE A 193 20.80 -3.35 6.28
C PHE A 193 19.89 -3.24 7.51
N SER A 194 18.58 -3.35 7.32
CA SER A 194 17.61 -3.31 8.41
C SER A 194 16.59 -4.44 8.29
N ILE A 195 16.29 -5.09 9.41
CA ILE A 195 15.20 -6.05 9.56
C ILE A 195 14.12 -5.40 10.41
N ILE A 196 12.92 -5.30 9.86
CA ILE A 196 11.74 -4.77 10.53
C ILE A 196 10.68 -5.87 10.54
N SER A 197 10.37 -6.41 11.71
CA SER A 197 9.39 -7.49 11.84
C SER A 197 8.13 -7.04 12.55
N SER A 198 7.00 -7.65 12.18
CA SER A 198 5.77 -7.69 12.98
C SER A 198 5.28 -9.14 13.00
N LEU A 199 5.55 -9.85 14.09
CA LEU A 199 5.31 -11.29 14.20
C LEU A 199 4.57 -11.64 15.49
N TYR A 200 3.66 -12.60 15.38
CA TYR A 200 2.88 -13.10 16.51
C TYR A 200 2.59 -14.59 16.35
N HIS A 201 2.33 -15.25 17.48
CA HIS A 201 1.93 -16.65 17.51
C HIS A 201 0.51 -16.81 17.00
N GLN A 202 0.26 -17.85 16.21
CA GLN A 202 -1.10 -18.23 15.84
C GLN A 202 -1.97 -18.53 17.08
N SER A 203 -1.36 -19.04 18.16
CA SER A 203 -2.04 -19.29 19.43
C SER A 203 -1.65 -18.25 20.49
N PRO A 204 -2.60 -17.45 21.03
CA PRO A 204 -2.33 -16.46 22.06
C PRO A 204 -2.04 -17.07 23.43
N MET A 205 -2.21 -18.40 23.58
CA MET A 205 -1.79 -19.12 24.78
C MET A 205 -0.26 -19.17 24.90
N ILE A 206 0.45 -18.96 23.79
CA ILE A 206 1.91 -18.87 23.77
C ILE A 206 2.28 -17.45 24.19
N LYS A 207 3.06 -17.34 25.27
CA LYS A 207 3.57 -16.05 25.75
C LYS A 207 4.53 -15.44 24.72
N THR A 208 4.62 -14.11 24.72
CA THR A 208 5.66 -13.40 23.99
C THR A 208 7.03 -14.01 24.27
N SER A 209 7.78 -14.29 23.20
CA SER A 209 9.06 -14.98 23.26
C SER A 209 10.06 -14.42 22.25
N LEU A 210 11.34 -14.58 22.56
CA LEU A 210 12.44 -14.21 21.68
C LEU A 210 12.86 -15.42 20.84
N TYR A 211 13.17 -15.16 19.57
CA TYR A 211 13.67 -16.14 18.62
C TYR A 211 15.00 -15.69 18.04
N ASP A 212 15.93 -16.64 17.96
CA ASP A 212 17.09 -16.51 17.09
C ASP A 212 16.63 -16.55 15.64
N TRP A 213 17.44 -16.05 14.71
CA TRP A 213 17.10 -16.07 13.30
C TRP A 213 18.30 -16.30 12.40
N GLU A 214 18.04 -16.83 11.21
CA GLU A 214 19.02 -17.03 10.16
C GLU A 214 18.45 -16.63 8.81
N ILE A 215 19.29 -15.99 7.98
CA ILE A 215 19.06 -15.87 6.55
C ILE A 215 19.84 -16.99 5.89
N ILE A 216 19.13 -17.88 5.22
CA ILE A 216 19.72 -18.99 4.47
C ILE A 216 19.45 -18.85 2.98
N SER A 217 20.38 -19.36 2.19
CA SER A 217 20.30 -19.43 0.72
C SER A 217 20.39 -20.88 0.27
N PHE A 218 19.62 -21.26 -0.74
CA PHE A 218 19.68 -22.58 -1.34
C PHE A 218 20.37 -22.53 -2.71
N ASN A 219 21.61 -23.06 -2.76
CA ASN A 219 22.39 -23.18 -3.99
C ASN A 219 21.89 -24.35 -4.84
N THR A 220 20.78 -24.16 -5.53
CA THR A 220 20.17 -25.22 -6.34
C THR A 220 19.79 -24.67 -7.73
N ALA A 221 20.04 -25.47 -8.78
CA ALA A 221 20.06 -25.03 -10.18
C ALA A 221 18.79 -24.24 -10.57
N GLN A 222 18.94 -23.06 -11.19
CA GLN A 222 17.86 -22.11 -11.49
C GLN A 222 16.63 -22.79 -12.09
N THR A 223 15.53 -22.88 -11.31
CA THR A 223 14.25 -23.34 -11.82
C THR A 223 13.67 -22.24 -12.70
N LYS A 224 13.59 -22.47 -14.02
CA LYS A 224 12.99 -21.50 -14.96
C LYS A 224 11.46 -21.46 -14.89
N ASN A 225 10.82 -22.48 -14.31
CA ASN A 225 9.37 -22.55 -14.18
C ASN A 225 8.90 -21.87 -12.87
N PRO A 226 8.13 -20.76 -12.94
CA PRO A 226 7.62 -20.07 -11.75
C PRO A 226 6.78 -20.96 -10.84
N GLN A 227 5.94 -21.85 -11.39
CA GLN A 227 5.06 -22.72 -10.59
C GLN A 227 5.86 -23.73 -9.75
N GLN A 228 6.93 -24.30 -10.32
CA GLN A 228 7.83 -25.18 -9.59
C GLN A 228 8.57 -24.43 -8.49
N LEU A 229 8.98 -23.19 -8.75
CA LEU A 229 9.62 -22.33 -7.75
C LEU A 229 8.68 -22.00 -6.59
N TYR A 230 7.41 -21.66 -6.85
CA TYR A 230 6.41 -21.48 -5.80
C TYR A 230 6.17 -22.74 -5.00
N SER A 231 6.13 -23.89 -5.67
CA SER A 231 5.99 -25.19 -5.00
C SER A 231 7.17 -25.48 -4.08
N PHE A 232 8.38 -25.10 -4.47
CA PHE A 232 9.57 -25.21 -3.64
C PHE A 232 9.50 -24.29 -2.40
N TYR A 233 9.12 -23.02 -2.57
CA TYR A 233 8.96 -22.09 -1.44
C TYR A 233 7.90 -22.56 -0.46
N PHE A 234 6.72 -22.94 -0.96
CA PHE A 234 5.62 -23.42 -0.13
C PHE A 234 5.99 -24.68 0.67
N LYS A 235 6.63 -25.67 0.03
CA LYS A 235 7.07 -26.88 0.73
C LYS A 235 8.04 -26.55 1.87
N ASN A 236 9.01 -25.68 1.63
CA ASN A 236 9.98 -25.25 2.64
C ASN A 236 9.33 -24.47 3.78
N GLU A 237 8.37 -23.60 3.49
CA GLU A 237 7.58 -22.88 4.49
C GLU A 237 6.82 -23.86 5.42
N ILE A 238 6.13 -24.86 4.85
CA ILE A 238 5.36 -25.85 5.61
C ILE A 238 6.24 -26.74 6.51
N ILE A 239 7.44 -27.10 6.07
CA ILE A 239 8.39 -27.91 6.86
C ILE A 239 9.31 -27.05 7.75
N ASN A 240 9.03 -25.75 7.87
CA ASN A 240 9.84 -24.77 8.60
C ASN A 240 11.32 -24.77 8.18
N CYS A 241 11.63 -25.07 6.92
CA CYS A 241 13.00 -25.19 6.40
C CYS A 241 13.86 -26.21 7.17
N ASN A 242 13.25 -27.24 7.77
CA ASN A 242 13.96 -28.31 8.48
C ASN A 242 14.54 -29.40 7.54
N SER A 243 14.41 -29.26 6.22
CA SER A 243 14.90 -30.28 5.28
C SER A 243 16.42 -30.40 5.36
N THR A 244 16.91 -31.58 5.72
CA THR A 244 18.32 -31.94 5.80
C THR A 244 18.96 -32.26 4.43
N GLU A 245 18.17 -32.28 3.35
CA GLU A 245 18.62 -32.76 2.03
C GLU A 245 19.22 -31.68 1.13
N ASP A 246 18.96 -30.40 1.39
CA ASP A 246 19.48 -29.30 0.59
C ASP A 246 20.66 -28.60 1.29
N LYS A 247 21.76 -28.37 0.56
CA LYS A 247 22.95 -27.63 1.03
C LYS A 247 22.62 -26.14 1.23
N ALA A 248 21.89 -25.83 2.29
CA ALA A 248 21.62 -24.45 2.69
C ALA A 248 22.91 -23.78 3.16
N GLU A 249 23.20 -22.60 2.62
CA GLU A 249 24.29 -21.74 3.08
C GLU A 249 23.72 -20.70 4.04
N ILE A 250 24.29 -20.61 5.24
CA ILE A 250 23.93 -19.56 6.21
C ILE A 250 24.64 -18.28 5.78
N ILE A 251 23.86 -17.29 5.35
CA ILE A 251 24.34 -15.98 4.92
C ILE A 251 24.53 -15.06 6.12
N LEU A 252 23.57 -15.11 7.04
CA LEU A 252 23.54 -14.25 8.22
C LEU A 252 22.81 -14.98 9.34
N LYS A 253 23.19 -14.71 10.58
CA LYS A 253 22.53 -15.26 11.76
C LYS A 253 22.51 -14.23 12.88
N SER A 254 21.53 -14.35 13.77
CA SER A 254 21.44 -13.56 14.98
C SER A 254 22.57 -13.85 15.95
N THR A 255 22.76 -12.90 16.83
CA THR A 255 23.50 -12.91 18.08
C THR A 255 22.53 -12.76 19.25
N ASP A 256 23.03 -12.81 20.48
CA ASP A 256 22.18 -12.67 21.67
C ASP A 256 21.55 -11.27 21.80
N SER A 257 22.07 -10.24 21.11
CA SER A 257 21.58 -8.85 21.22
C SER A 257 20.54 -8.45 20.16
N ASP A 258 20.34 -9.25 19.12
CA ASP A 258 19.47 -8.97 17.98
C ASP A 258 18.46 -10.08 17.69
N GLN A 259 17.97 -10.73 18.75
CA GLN A 259 16.84 -11.65 18.67
C GLN A 259 15.53 -10.94 18.28
N ILE A 260 14.60 -11.69 17.68
CA ILE A 260 13.30 -11.18 17.25
C ILE A 260 12.21 -11.53 18.25
N ASN A 261 11.41 -10.54 18.62
CA ASN A 261 10.20 -10.74 19.40
C ASN A 261 9.08 -11.31 18.54
N VAL A 262 8.41 -12.34 19.07
CA VAL A 262 7.15 -12.87 18.56
C VAL A 262 6.12 -12.77 19.68
N SER A 263 5.07 -11.98 19.48
CA SER A 263 4.06 -11.70 20.50
C SER A 263 2.99 -12.78 20.60
N SER A 264 2.26 -12.78 21.72
CA SER A 264 1.02 -13.56 21.87
C SER A 264 -0.18 -12.98 21.12
N GLU A 265 -0.11 -11.70 20.73
CA GLU A 265 -1.23 -10.97 20.12
C GLU A 265 -0.76 -10.16 18.90
N PRO A 266 -1.57 -10.11 17.82
CA PRO A 266 -1.26 -9.32 16.64
C PRO A 266 -1.22 -7.82 16.95
N SER A 267 -0.46 -7.08 16.13
CA SER A 267 -0.39 -5.61 16.13
C SER A 267 -0.03 -4.95 17.48
N THR A 268 0.57 -5.71 18.40
CA THR A 268 1.13 -5.17 19.65
C THR A 268 2.55 -4.64 19.43
N LEU A 269 3.04 -3.77 20.32
CA LEU A 269 4.44 -3.33 20.23
C LEU A 269 5.44 -4.47 20.44
N ASN A 270 5.04 -5.46 21.23
CA ASN A 270 5.80 -6.68 21.45
C ASN A 270 5.83 -7.59 20.21
N SER A 271 5.02 -7.33 19.18
CA SER A 271 5.14 -8.05 17.90
C SER A 271 6.29 -7.51 17.06
N ARG A 272 6.84 -6.34 17.42
CA ARG A 272 7.74 -5.57 16.56
C ARG A 272 9.20 -5.71 16.98
N SER A 273 10.09 -5.92 16.01
CA SER A 273 11.54 -5.89 16.22
C SER A 273 12.24 -5.06 15.14
N TYR A 274 13.32 -4.38 15.53
CA TYR A 274 14.12 -3.51 14.67
C TYR A 274 15.59 -3.87 14.86
N ILE A 275 16.22 -4.35 13.79
CA ILE A 275 17.61 -4.79 13.82
C ILE A 275 18.33 -4.09 12.68
N ASN A 276 19.42 -3.39 13.00
CA ASN A 276 20.24 -2.69 12.03
C ASN A 276 21.63 -3.31 12.00
N LEU A 277 22.08 -3.68 10.80
CA LEU A 277 23.34 -4.39 10.56
C LEU A 277 24.12 -3.67 9.46
N LEU A 278 25.42 -3.95 9.39
CA LEU A 278 26.32 -3.38 8.40
C LEU A 278 26.99 -4.46 7.56
N ASN A 279 27.35 -4.08 6.33
CA ASN A 279 28.15 -4.91 5.42
C ASN A 279 27.51 -6.29 5.12
N VAL A 280 26.18 -6.34 5.12
CA VAL A 280 25.43 -7.54 4.71
C VAL A 280 25.56 -7.71 3.21
N THR A 281 25.83 -8.94 2.77
CA THR A 281 25.89 -9.31 1.35
C THR A 281 24.63 -8.84 0.62
N ASN A 282 24.78 -8.34 -0.60
CA ASN A 282 23.63 -7.91 -1.39
C ASN A 282 22.69 -9.08 -1.65
N LEU A 283 21.46 -9.00 -1.12
CA LEU A 283 20.48 -10.08 -1.21
C LEU A 283 20.05 -10.35 -2.66
N SER A 284 20.16 -9.36 -3.56
CA SER A 284 19.82 -9.53 -4.98
C SER A 284 20.75 -10.49 -5.71
N ASN A 285 21.95 -10.73 -5.18
CA ASN A 285 22.94 -11.64 -5.75
C ASN A 285 22.72 -13.10 -5.32
N LEU A 286 21.82 -13.35 -4.37
CA LEU A 286 21.58 -14.65 -3.77
C LEU A 286 20.27 -15.25 -4.31
N ALA A 287 20.25 -16.56 -4.48
CA ALA A 287 19.07 -17.26 -4.98
C ALA A 287 18.33 -17.95 -3.83
N ARG A 288 16.99 -17.96 -3.88
CA ARG A 288 16.13 -18.75 -2.97
C ARG A 288 16.45 -18.48 -1.50
N LEU A 289 16.31 -17.22 -1.13
CA LEU A 289 16.53 -16.77 0.23
C LEU A 289 15.35 -17.16 1.12
N PHE A 290 15.65 -17.54 2.37
CA PHE A 290 14.65 -17.76 3.41
C PHE A 290 15.07 -17.08 4.70
N PHE A 291 14.07 -16.63 5.44
CA PHE A 291 14.19 -16.18 6.81
C PHE A 291 13.69 -17.28 7.74
N VAL A 292 14.57 -17.81 8.58
CA VAL A 292 14.29 -18.90 9.51
C VAL A 292 14.29 -18.35 10.91
N LEU A 293 13.21 -18.55 11.66
CA LEU A 293 13.15 -18.31 13.10
C LEU A 293 13.53 -19.61 13.83
N LYS A 294 14.38 -19.49 14.84
CA LYS A 294 14.93 -20.61 15.61
C LYS A 294 14.58 -20.51 17.09
N ASN A 295 14.18 -21.64 17.65
CA ASN A 295 14.05 -21.83 19.09
C ASN A 295 15.22 -22.72 19.54
N GLY A 296 16.30 -22.10 20.01
CA GLY A 296 17.58 -22.78 20.17
C GLY A 296 18.09 -23.29 18.81
N ASN A 297 18.41 -24.57 18.70
CA ASN A 297 18.92 -25.15 17.44
C ASN A 297 17.82 -25.61 16.47
N GLN A 298 16.54 -25.53 16.85
CA GLN A 298 15.44 -26.04 16.03
C GLN A 298 14.73 -24.92 15.28
N PRO A 299 14.44 -25.10 13.98
CA PRO A 299 13.63 -24.14 13.25
C PRO A 299 12.18 -24.17 13.75
N ALA A 300 11.67 -22.99 14.13
CA ALA A 300 10.32 -22.81 14.63
C ALA A 300 9.34 -22.40 13.53
N ALA A 301 9.79 -21.54 12.60
CA ALA A 301 9.04 -21.14 11.42
C ALA A 301 10.01 -20.66 10.34
N CYS A 302 9.57 -20.67 9.08
CA CYS A 302 10.38 -20.23 7.96
C CYS A 302 9.52 -19.54 6.90
N ALA A 303 10.05 -18.55 6.20
CA ALA A 303 9.39 -17.91 5.06
C ALA A 303 10.40 -17.48 3.99
N SER A 304 10.01 -17.53 2.71
CA SER A 304 10.86 -17.07 1.61
C SER A 304 11.05 -15.56 1.64
N ILE A 305 12.28 -15.08 1.43
CA ILE A 305 12.59 -13.66 1.27
C ILE A 305 12.47 -13.32 -0.22
N LEU A 306 11.55 -12.42 -0.54
CA LEU A 306 11.26 -11.99 -1.91
C LEU A 306 11.44 -10.48 -2.05
N GLN A 307 12.03 -10.03 -3.15
CA GLN A 307 12.16 -8.61 -3.46
C GLN A 307 10.79 -8.02 -3.83
N ILE A 308 10.46 -6.85 -3.27
CA ILE A 308 9.29 -6.08 -3.67
C ILE A 308 9.59 -5.42 -5.01
N SER A 309 8.70 -5.60 -5.98
CA SER A 309 8.73 -4.85 -7.23
C SER A 309 7.99 -3.53 -7.04
N SER A 310 8.58 -2.42 -7.49
CA SER A 310 7.90 -1.13 -7.45
C SER A 310 6.64 -1.17 -8.30
N ARG A 311 5.59 -0.47 -7.84
CA ARG A 311 4.33 -0.36 -8.57
C ARG A 311 4.28 0.96 -9.29
N LYS A 312 3.92 0.92 -10.57
CA LYS A 312 3.68 2.09 -11.40
C LYS A 312 2.31 1.92 -12.06
N VAL A 313 1.41 2.87 -11.80
CA VAL A 313 0.10 2.91 -12.42
C VAL A 313 -0.08 4.16 -13.25
N VAL A 314 -0.77 4.02 -14.38
CA VAL A 314 -1.02 5.14 -15.30
C VAL A 314 -2.48 5.13 -15.73
N ALA A 315 -3.11 6.30 -15.65
CA ALA A 315 -4.38 6.61 -16.28
C ALA A 315 -4.12 7.57 -17.45
N LYS A 316 -4.48 7.16 -18.68
CA LYS A 316 -4.29 7.97 -19.89
C LYS A 316 -5.63 8.51 -20.39
N PHE A 317 -5.59 9.72 -20.92
CA PHE A 317 -6.76 10.45 -21.43
C PHE A 317 -6.47 10.98 -22.82
N ASN A 318 -7.40 10.75 -23.74
CA ASN A 318 -7.34 11.24 -25.11
C ASN A 318 -8.73 11.66 -25.60
N GLU A 319 -9.38 12.52 -24.83
CA GLU A 319 -10.73 13.03 -25.07
C GLU A 319 -10.68 14.49 -25.52
N ASN A 320 -11.72 14.97 -26.22
CA ASN A 320 -11.79 16.34 -26.77
C ASN A 320 -11.51 17.46 -25.74
N HIS A 321 -11.83 17.21 -24.48
CA HIS A 321 -11.70 18.18 -23.38
C HIS A 321 -10.63 17.79 -22.35
N LEU A 322 -9.95 16.65 -22.53
CA LEU A 322 -8.92 16.17 -21.62
C LEU A 322 -7.93 15.27 -22.35
N VAL A 323 -6.70 15.73 -22.49
CA VAL A 323 -5.60 14.96 -23.07
C VAL A 323 -4.43 14.93 -22.08
N GLY A 324 -3.84 13.77 -21.87
CA GLY A 324 -2.67 13.65 -21.01
C GLY A 324 -2.67 12.36 -20.20
N GLN A 325 -1.93 12.37 -19.10
CA GLN A 325 -1.82 11.21 -18.22
C GLN A 325 -1.63 11.61 -16.76
N VAL A 326 -2.07 10.72 -15.89
CA VAL A 326 -1.77 10.73 -14.47
C VAL A 326 -1.04 9.45 -14.14
N MET A 327 0.10 9.59 -13.46
CA MET A 327 1.00 8.51 -13.11
C MET A 327 1.27 8.54 -11.62
N PHE A 328 1.16 7.37 -10.99
CA PHE A 328 1.57 7.17 -9.62
C PHE A 328 2.63 6.07 -9.57
N SER A 329 3.69 6.27 -8.80
CA SER A 329 4.69 5.22 -8.54
C SER A 329 5.03 5.10 -7.07
N GLN A 330 5.21 3.88 -6.59
CA GLN A 330 5.55 3.59 -5.20
C GLN A 330 6.55 2.43 -5.17
N GLU A 331 7.71 2.67 -4.55
CA GLU A 331 8.79 1.69 -4.49
C GLU A 331 8.44 0.48 -3.60
N SER A 332 7.81 0.74 -2.46
CA SER A 332 7.34 -0.31 -1.54
C SER A 332 6.23 0.21 -0.62
N PRO A 333 5.54 -0.65 0.15
CA PRO A 333 4.46 -0.22 1.05
C PRO A 333 4.85 0.82 2.10
N ILE A 334 6.14 0.97 2.40
CA ILE A 334 6.65 1.93 3.39
C ILE A 334 7.13 3.24 2.76
N ASP A 335 7.15 3.33 1.43
CA ASP A 335 7.52 4.53 0.70
C ASP A 335 6.31 5.39 0.40
N PRO A 336 6.45 6.72 0.32
CA PRO A 336 5.39 7.56 -0.23
C PRO A 336 5.19 7.26 -1.72
N THR A 337 4.00 7.58 -2.19
CA THR A 337 3.68 7.51 -3.62
C THR A 337 4.16 8.79 -4.30
N LEU A 338 4.96 8.65 -5.34
CA LEU A 338 5.30 9.74 -6.26
C LEU A 338 4.11 9.96 -7.19
N VAL A 339 3.76 11.23 -7.39
CA VAL A 339 2.60 11.66 -8.15
C VAL A 339 3.07 12.57 -9.26
N ASP A 340 2.84 12.15 -10.50
CA ASP A 340 3.14 12.91 -11.70
C ASP A 340 1.87 13.05 -12.55
N ILE A 341 1.40 14.29 -12.69
CA ILE A 341 0.21 14.65 -13.47
C ILE A 341 0.65 15.55 -14.60
N GLU A 342 0.29 15.21 -15.83
CA GLU A 342 0.49 16.05 -17.01
C GLU A 342 -0.79 16.04 -17.83
N LEU A 343 -1.50 17.18 -17.82
CA LEU A 343 -2.82 17.30 -18.43
C LEU A 343 -2.91 18.56 -19.27
N ASN A 344 -3.62 18.44 -20.38
CA ASN A 344 -4.24 19.53 -21.11
C ASN A 344 -5.76 19.40 -20.95
N THR A 345 -6.37 20.38 -20.29
CA THR A 345 -7.77 20.37 -19.88
C THR A 345 -8.63 21.38 -20.65
N ASN A 346 -8.01 22.19 -21.52
CA ASN A 346 -8.68 23.25 -22.30
C ASN A 346 -9.61 24.16 -21.47
N LYS A 347 -9.32 24.36 -20.16
CA LYS A 347 -10.14 25.12 -19.20
C LYS A 347 -11.54 24.54 -18.92
N PHE A 348 -11.78 23.28 -19.31
CA PHE A 348 -13.07 22.61 -19.14
C PHE A 348 -13.15 21.77 -17.87
N ALA A 349 -12.03 21.18 -17.44
CA ALA A 349 -11.97 20.43 -16.19
C ALA A 349 -11.99 21.36 -14.96
N TYR A 350 -12.67 20.94 -13.91
CA TYR A 350 -12.72 21.63 -12.63
C TYR A 350 -12.10 20.79 -11.52
N SER A 351 -12.59 19.58 -11.30
CA SER A 351 -12.12 18.68 -10.26
C SER A 351 -11.85 17.29 -10.81
N TYR A 352 -11.14 16.50 -10.02
CA TYR A 352 -10.68 15.16 -10.33
C TYR A 352 -10.42 14.38 -9.04
N GLY A 353 -10.69 13.08 -9.09
CA GLY A 353 -10.56 12.18 -7.95
C GLY A 353 -10.71 10.73 -8.35
N ILE A 354 -10.39 9.83 -7.44
CA ILE A 354 -10.42 8.38 -7.66
C ILE A 354 -11.73 7.83 -7.11
N ASP A 355 -12.49 7.15 -7.96
CA ASP A 355 -13.74 6.48 -7.60
C ASP A 355 -13.48 5.21 -6.80
N GLU A 356 -14.45 4.78 -5.99
CA GLU A 356 -14.37 3.49 -5.33
C GLU A 356 -14.41 2.31 -6.31
N LEU A 357 -14.93 2.48 -7.54
CA LEU A 357 -15.03 1.42 -8.53
C LEU A 357 -14.07 1.62 -9.72
N PRO A 358 -13.68 0.52 -10.39
CA PRO A 358 -13.14 0.59 -11.74
C PRO A 358 -14.23 0.97 -12.74
N SER A 359 -13.85 1.68 -13.81
CA SER A 359 -14.68 1.84 -14.99
C SER A 359 -14.55 0.59 -15.85
N ILE A 360 -15.66 -0.09 -16.07
CA ILE A 360 -15.72 -1.33 -16.87
C ILE A 360 -16.75 -1.08 -17.97
N ALA A 361 -16.27 -0.95 -19.21
CA ALA A 361 -17.14 -0.77 -20.35
C ALA A 361 -17.68 -2.13 -20.82
N ARG A 362 -19.01 -2.27 -20.82
CA ARG A 362 -19.70 -3.37 -21.51
C ARG A 362 -20.08 -2.92 -22.91
N SER A 363 -20.23 -3.86 -23.84
CA SER A 363 -20.65 -3.56 -25.22
C SER A 363 -21.92 -2.68 -25.29
N VAL A 364 -22.88 -2.94 -24.40
CA VAL A 364 -24.14 -2.18 -24.30
C VAL A 364 -23.94 -0.75 -23.76
N GLU A 365 -22.85 -0.49 -23.03
CA GLU A 365 -22.56 0.77 -22.35
C GLU A 365 -21.38 1.53 -22.96
N ALA A 366 -20.86 1.08 -24.10
CA ALA A 366 -19.69 1.68 -24.75
C ALA A 366 -19.86 3.17 -25.11
N HIS A 367 -21.11 3.65 -25.19
CA HIS A 367 -21.45 5.05 -25.48
C HIS A 367 -21.52 5.94 -24.23
N LYS A 368 -21.52 5.36 -23.02
CA LYS A 368 -21.57 6.12 -21.77
C LYS A 368 -20.17 6.64 -21.44
N ILE A 369 -20.07 7.90 -21.04
CA ILE A 369 -18.86 8.44 -20.44
C ILE A 369 -18.75 7.80 -19.05
N CYS A 370 -17.65 7.08 -18.80
CA CYS A 370 -17.40 6.43 -17.53
C CYS A 370 -18.47 5.43 -17.10
N PRO A 371 -18.63 4.32 -17.85
CA PRO A 371 -19.54 3.27 -17.42
C PRO A 371 -19.07 2.68 -16.10
N ASN A 372 -20.02 2.10 -15.37
CA ASN A 372 -19.82 1.32 -14.15
C ASN A 372 -19.56 2.06 -12.83
N ILE A 373 -19.06 3.30 -12.84
CA ILE A 373 -18.68 4.03 -11.61
C ILE A 373 -19.88 4.58 -10.83
N ASN A 374 -19.66 4.93 -9.55
CA ASN A 374 -20.69 5.52 -8.69
C ASN A 374 -20.56 7.06 -8.52
N ASN A 375 -19.48 7.67 -9.03
CA ASN A 375 -19.07 9.04 -8.72
C ASN A 375 -18.89 9.26 -7.21
N ILE A 376 -18.35 8.25 -6.51
CA ILE A 376 -18.08 8.27 -5.07
C ILE A 376 -16.56 8.26 -4.88
N ILE A 377 -16.04 9.30 -4.25
CA ILE A 377 -14.61 9.40 -3.93
C ILE A 377 -14.21 8.26 -2.99
N PHE A 378 -13.16 7.55 -3.36
CA PHE A 378 -12.61 6.48 -2.55
C PHE A 378 -12.09 7.02 -1.19
N ASN A 379 -12.80 6.66 -0.12
CA ASN A 379 -12.61 7.22 1.23
C ASN A 379 -12.68 6.15 2.33
N PRO A 380 -11.76 5.16 2.35
CA PRO A 380 -11.76 4.11 3.39
C PRO A 380 -11.47 4.66 4.80
N THR A 381 -10.92 5.87 4.90
CA THR A 381 -10.63 6.56 6.16
C THR A 381 -11.82 7.34 6.71
N ASN A 382 -12.97 7.34 6.02
CA ASN A 382 -14.19 8.03 6.43
C ASN A 382 -13.98 9.52 6.78
N ILE A 383 -13.09 10.19 6.03
CA ILE A 383 -12.84 11.63 6.21
C ILE A 383 -14.07 12.41 5.76
N SER A 384 -14.61 13.26 6.63
CA SER A 384 -15.76 14.08 6.30
C SER A 384 -15.36 15.23 5.36
N PRO A 385 -16.08 15.44 4.24
CA PRO A 385 -15.79 16.54 3.31
C PRO A 385 -15.98 17.91 3.95
N PHE A 386 -16.68 18.01 5.09
CA PHE A 386 -16.87 19.26 5.84
C PHE A 386 -15.73 19.57 6.81
N SER A 387 -14.80 18.64 7.00
CA SER A 387 -13.67 18.77 7.95
C SER A 387 -12.32 18.95 7.27
N VAL A 388 -12.28 18.98 5.93
CA VAL A 388 -11.04 19.08 5.18
C VAL A 388 -10.58 20.54 5.06
N PRO A 389 -9.26 20.82 5.02
CA PRO A 389 -8.74 22.13 4.73
C PRO A 389 -9.05 22.57 3.29
N ILE A 390 -8.86 23.85 2.99
CA ILE A 390 -8.96 24.39 1.62
C ILE A 390 -8.07 23.59 0.66
N GLU A 391 -8.59 23.31 -0.54
CA GLU A 391 -7.90 22.52 -1.57
C GLU A 391 -6.43 22.95 -1.79
N GLY A 392 -5.52 21.97 -1.84
CA GLY A 392 -4.08 22.17 -2.02
C GLY A 392 -3.31 22.63 -0.78
N LEU A 393 -4.00 23.07 0.29
CA LEU A 393 -3.35 23.61 1.49
C LEU A 393 -3.13 22.57 2.60
N GLY A 394 -3.96 21.54 2.72
CA GLY A 394 -3.86 20.53 3.79
C GLY A 394 -2.82 19.44 3.53
N THR A 395 -2.32 18.77 4.58
CA THR A 395 -1.52 17.54 4.41
C THR A 395 -2.38 16.41 3.83
N SER A 396 -1.76 15.41 3.18
CA SER A 396 -2.52 14.45 2.38
C SER A 396 -3.37 13.47 3.21
N ASP A 397 -3.07 13.31 4.50
CA ASP A 397 -3.88 12.60 5.48
C ASP A 397 -5.19 13.31 5.86
N GLN A 398 -5.29 14.62 5.60
CA GLN A 398 -6.48 15.42 5.93
C GLN A 398 -7.60 15.30 4.89
N TYR A 399 -7.32 14.66 3.74
CA TYR A 399 -8.26 14.43 2.66
C TYR A 399 -8.49 12.93 2.47
N ALA A 400 -9.66 12.57 1.92
CA ALA A 400 -9.92 11.19 1.50
C ALA A 400 -8.82 10.71 0.54
N ILE A 401 -8.51 9.40 0.57
CA ILE A 401 -7.44 8.83 -0.26
C ILE A 401 -7.60 9.22 -1.73
N GLY A 402 -8.82 9.12 -2.26
CA GLY A 402 -9.16 9.45 -3.64
C GLY A 402 -9.41 10.94 -3.96
N ASP A 403 -9.39 11.84 -2.98
CA ASP A 403 -9.67 13.28 -3.22
C ASP A 403 -8.43 14.04 -3.72
N LEU A 404 -8.10 13.88 -5.00
CA LEU A 404 -6.91 14.48 -5.59
C LEU A 404 -7.04 16.01 -5.74
N SER A 405 -8.25 16.53 -6.01
CA SER A 405 -8.48 17.97 -6.07
C SER A 405 -8.31 18.63 -4.71
N GLY A 406 -8.80 18.00 -3.63
CA GLY A 406 -8.54 18.45 -2.27
C GLY A 406 -7.05 18.46 -1.94
N LYS A 407 -6.32 17.42 -2.34
CA LYS A 407 -4.88 17.27 -2.04
C LYS A 407 -3.96 18.19 -2.84
N TYR A 408 -4.17 18.30 -4.15
CA TYR A 408 -3.24 18.99 -5.07
C TYR A 408 -3.82 20.25 -5.70
N GLY A 409 -5.05 20.63 -5.34
CA GLY A 409 -5.76 21.79 -5.88
C GLY A 409 -6.62 21.44 -7.10
N THR A 410 -7.57 22.32 -7.38
CA THR A 410 -8.50 22.19 -8.51
C THR A 410 -7.87 22.57 -9.85
N LEU A 411 -8.52 22.17 -10.95
CA LEU A 411 -8.15 22.47 -12.33
C LEU A 411 -8.87 23.71 -12.87
N MET A 412 -9.57 24.45 -12.01
CA MET A 412 -10.42 25.58 -12.39
C MET A 412 -9.65 26.59 -13.25
N GLN A 413 -10.16 26.82 -14.47
CA GLN A 413 -9.62 27.77 -15.47
C GLN A 413 -8.18 27.51 -15.94
N LYS A 414 -7.59 26.36 -15.59
CA LYS A 414 -6.28 25.95 -16.09
C LYS A 414 -6.43 25.37 -17.50
N SER A 415 -5.59 25.78 -18.45
CA SER A 415 -5.51 25.15 -19.78
C SER A 415 -4.70 23.86 -19.75
N ASP A 416 -3.67 23.86 -18.92
CA ASP A 416 -2.68 22.82 -18.75
C ASP A 416 -2.30 22.76 -17.27
N GLU A 417 -1.94 21.58 -16.80
CA GLU A 417 -1.49 21.36 -15.43
C GLU A 417 -0.35 20.34 -15.42
N LYS A 418 0.72 20.69 -14.70
CA LYS A 418 1.82 19.78 -14.38
C LYS A 418 2.07 19.76 -12.88
N ILE A 419 1.88 18.60 -12.26
CA ILE A 419 2.14 18.39 -10.84
C ILE A 419 3.16 17.28 -10.72
N SER A 420 4.22 17.51 -9.95
CA SER A 420 5.15 16.48 -9.50
C SER A 420 5.31 16.64 -7.99
N THR A 421 4.81 15.67 -7.23
CA THR A 421 4.77 15.73 -5.75
C THR A 421 4.83 14.33 -5.14
N VAL A 422 4.85 14.27 -3.81
CA VAL A 422 4.77 13.03 -3.03
C VAL A 422 3.49 13.01 -2.20
N ASP A 423 2.92 11.83 -2.04
CA ASP A 423 1.73 11.60 -1.22
C ASP A 423 1.90 10.36 -0.33
N PHE A 424 1.82 10.57 0.98
CA PHE A 424 1.92 9.51 2.01
C PHE A 424 0.59 8.79 2.26
N ASN A 425 -0.52 9.26 1.69
CA ASN A 425 -1.88 8.78 1.87
C ASN A 425 -2.54 8.45 0.51
N LEU A 426 -1.75 7.93 -0.43
CA LEU A 426 -2.20 7.43 -1.74
C LEU A 426 -1.56 6.06 -2.05
N PRO A 427 -1.85 5.02 -1.28
CA PRO A 427 -1.14 3.74 -1.39
C PRO A 427 -1.42 3.04 -2.72
N LEU A 428 -0.38 2.42 -3.29
CA LEU A 428 -0.46 1.48 -4.40
C LEU A 428 -0.40 0.02 -3.94
N PHE A 429 -0.07 -0.24 -2.67
CA PHE A 429 -0.04 -1.56 -2.03
C PHE A 429 -1.10 -1.69 -0.94
N GLY A 430 -1.50 -2.92 -0.63
CA GLY A 430 -2.38 -3.22 0.50
C GLY A 430 -3.86 -3.03 0.20
N THR A 431 -4.70 -3.27 1.21
CA THR A 431 -6.17 -3.28 1.11
C THR A 431 -6.77 -1.94 0.66
N ASN A 432 -6.11 -0.83 1.00
CA ASN A 432 -6.52 0.53 0.61
C ASN A 432 -5.91 1.00 -0.71
N SER A 433 -5.28 0.11 -1.48
CA SER A 433 -4.64 0.51 -2.74
C SER A 433 -5.64 1.11 -3.75
N VAL A 434 -5.17 2.12 -4.49
CA VAL A 434 -5.93 2.76 -5.57
C VAL A 434 -5.78 2.06 -6.92
N VAL A 435 -4.93 1.03 -7.01
CA VAL A 435 -4.68 0.29 -8.25
C VAL A 435 -5.97 -0.31 -8.79
N GLY A 436 -6.21 -0.11 -10.08
CA GLY A 436 -7.35 -0.59 -10.84
C GLY A 436 -8.62 0.25 -10.69
N ARG A 437 -8.71 1.18 -9.72
CA ARG A 437 -9.85 2.08 -9.58
C ARG A 437 -9.88 3.14 -10.68
N ALA A 438 -11.06 3.70 -10.97
CA ALA A 438 -11.20 4.76 -11.96
C ALA A 438 -10.73 6.11 -11.42
N LEU A 439 -9.82 6.77 -12.14
CA LEU A 439 -9.58 8.19 -11.99
C LEU A 439 -10.60 8.95 -12.84
N VAL A 440 -11.35 9.87 -12.23
CA VAL A 440 -12.49 10.56 -12.82
C VAL A 440 -12.26 12.06 -12.81
N PHE A 441 -12.63 12.74 -13.89
CA PHE A 441 -12.59 14.20 -14.04
C PHE A 441 -14.01 14.76 -14.19
N TYR A 442 -14.24 15.93 -13.60
CA TYR A 442 -15.53 16.61 -13.58
C TYR A 442 -15.43 18.03 -14.12
N ALA A 443 -16.47 18.47 -14.82
CA ALA A 443 -16.68 19.87 -15.22
C ALA A 443 -17.19 20.73 -14.05
N PRO A 444 -17.19 22.07 -14.15
CA PRO A 444 -17.68 22.96 -13.09
C PRO A 444 -19.14 22.74 -12.65
N ASN A 445 -19.97 22.17 -13.52
CA ASN A 445 -21.36 21.80 -13.22
C ASN A 445 -21.50 20.42 -12.53
N GLY A 446 -20.37 19.74 -12.25
CA GLY A 446 -20.31 18.42 -11.63
C GLY A 446 -20.48 17.25 -12.60
N THR A 447 -20.63 17.47 -13.90
CA THR A 447 -20.75 16.35 -14.86
C THR A 447 -19.40 15.70 -15.10
N THR A 448 -19.37 14.37 -15.09
CA THR A 448 -18.20 13.57 -15.46
C THR A 448 -17.84 13.81 -16.93
N ILE A 449 -16.58 14.16 -17.19
CA ILE A 449 -16.08 14.48 -18.54
C ILE A 449 -15.19 13.39 -19.11
N ALA A 450 -14.48 12.66 -18.25
CA ALA A 450 -13.58 11.58 -18.63
C ALA A 450 -13.22 10.75 -17.40
N CYS A 451 -12.85 9.50 -17.63
CA CYS A 451 -12.22 8.65 -16.63
C CYS A 451 -11.36 7.60 -17.30
N SER A 452 -10.45 7.04 -16.52
CA SER A 452 -9.56 5.96 -16.95
C SER A 452 -9.14 5.18 -15.72
N ASN A 453 -8.98 3.86 -15.84
CA ASN A 453 -8.53 3.05 -14.71
C ASN A 453 -7.06 3.29 -14.43
N LEU A 454 -6.68 3.22 -13.16
CA LEU A 454 -5.28 3.25 -12.72
C LEU A 454 -4.64 1.88 -12.96
N GLU A 455 -4.22 1.63 -14.19
CA GLU A 455 -3.69 0.33 -14.60
C GLU A 455 -2.19 0.22 -14.35
N MET A 456 -1.73 -0.95 -13.90
CA MET A 456 -0.30 -1.23 -13.78
C MET A 456 0.34 -1.25 -15.16
N THR A 457 1.45 -0.51 -15.32
CA THR A 457 2.22 -0.52 -16.56
C THR A 457 3.25 -1.64 -16.55
N GLU A 458 3.57 -2.19 -17.73
CA GLU A 458 4.64 -3.19 -17.91
C GLU A 458 4.44 -4.47 -17.07
N THR A 459 3.20 -4.74 -16.67
CA THR A 459 2.84 -5.87 -15.81
C THR A 459 1.74 -6.67 -16.48
N GLU A 460 2.04 -7.92 -16.84
CA GLU A 460 1.03 -8.86 -17.29
C GLU A 460 0.15 -9.30 -16.10
N MET A 461 -1.16 -9.40 -16.34
CA MET A 461 -2.14 -9.73 -15.31
C MET A 461 -2.78 -11.08 -15.60
N VAL A 462 -2.96 -11.90 -14.57
CA VAL A 462 -3.86 -13.06 -14.60
C VAL A 462 -5.25 -12.58 -14.24
N VAL A 463 -6.25 -12.99 -15.03
CA VAL A 463 -7.65 -12.69 -14.79
C VAL A 463 -8.40 -14.01 -14.61
N THR A 464 -9.19 -14.11 -13.54
CA THR A 464 -10.08 -15.26 -13.32
C THR A 464 -11.49 -14.80 -12.99
N PHE A 465 -12.47 -15.63 -13.31
CA PHE A 465 -13.88 -15.32 -13.20
C PHE A 465 -14.61 -16.35 -12.34
N ALA A 466 -15.67 -15.90 -11.68
CA ALA A 466 -16.66 -16.75 -11.05
C ALA A 466 -18.05 -16.18 -11.36
N THR A 467 -18.89 -16.97 -12.01
CA THR A 467 -20.17 -16.49 -12.57
C THR A 467 -21.34 -17.14 -11.86
N PHE A 468 -22.30 -16.33 -11.43
CA PHE A 468 -23.56 -16.78 -10.87
C PHE A 468 -24.70 -16.48 -11.84
N ASP A 469 -25.53 -17.47 -12.13
CA ASP A 469 -26.72 -17.35 -12.97
C ASP A 469 -28.03 -17.68 -12.22
N LYS A 470 -27.95 -18.52 -11.18
CA LYS A 470 -29.07 -18.84 -10.26
C LYS A 470 -28.59 -19.36 -8.89
N PRO A 471 -29.35 -19.12 -7.80
CA PRO A 471 -30.49 -18.21 -7.67
C PRO A 471 -30.08 -16.72 -7.67
N VAL A 472 -28.79 -16.43 -7.53
CA VAL A 472 -28.22 -15.08 -7.65
C VAL A 472 -27.58 -14.90 -9.02
N GLN A 473 -27.53 -13.67 -9.50
CA GLN A 473 -26.98 -13.30 -10.80
C GLN A 473 -25.83 -12.31 -10.59
N GLY A 474 -24.65 -12.64 -11.08
CA GLY A 474 -23.48 -11.80 -10.85
C GLY A 474 -22.19 -12.40 -11.38
N GLN A 475 -21.14 -11.59 -11.32
CA GLN A 475 -19.80 -12.02 -11.72
C GLN A 475 -18.77 -11.45 -10.76
N ILE A 476 -17.83 -12.30 -10.37
CA ILE A 476 -16.62 -11.92 -9.65
C ILE A 476 -15.45 -12.01 -10.62
N ILE A 477 -14.62 -10.98 -10.65
CA ILE A 477 -13.40 -10.87 -11.43
C ILE A 477 -12.23 -10.71 -10.46
N PHE A 478 -11.31 -11.66 -10.47
CA PHE A 478 -10.06 -11.55 -9.73
C PHE A 478 -8.93 -11.17 -10.69
N LYS A 479 -8.07 -10.23 -10.29
CA LYS A 479 -6.86 -9.88 -11.03
C LYS A 479 -5.64 -9.87 -10.12
N GLN A 480 -4.56 -10.51 -10.56
CA GLN A 480 -3.26 -10.51 -9.87
C GLN A 480 -2.14 -10.48 -10.92
N PRO A 481 -0.99 -9.83 -10.66
CA PRO A 481 0.14 -9.90 -11.58
C PRO A 481 0.58 -11.34 -11.88
N LEU A 482 0.86 -11.62 -13.15
CA LEU A 482 1.19 -12.95 -13.64
C LEU A 482 2.43 -13.50 -12.95
N ASN A 483 2.32 -14.75 -12.46
CA ASN A 483 3.39 -15.45 -11.75
C ASN A 483 3.91 -14.70 -10.51
N LYS A 484 3.11 -13.84 -9.87
CA LYS A 484 3.44 -13.13 -8.63
C LYS A 484 2.45 -13.46 -7.51
N CYS A 485 2.44 -14.72 -7.06
CA CYS A 485 1.38 -15.26 -6.20
C CYS A 485 1.32 -14.65 -4.78
N ASN A 486 2.32 -13.85 -4.39
CA ASN A 486 2.39 -13.17 -3.09
C ASN A 486 2.03 -11.68 -3.15
N GLU A 487 1.71 -11.16 -4.35
CA GLU A 487 1.21 -9.79 -4.57
C GLU A 487 -0.30 -9.71 -4.28
N ASP A 488 -0.81 -8.49 -4.23
CA ASP A 488 -2.23 -8.25 -3.95
C ASP A 488 -3.11 -8.71 -5.11
N THR A 489 -4.31 -9.19 -4.78
CA THR A 489 -5.33 -9.59 -5.74
C THR A 489 -6.49 -8.61 -5.65
N SER A 490 -6.82 -7.94 -6.75
CA SER A 490 -8.02 -7.12 -6.83
C SER A 490 -9.23 -7.98 -7.18
N ILE A 491 -10.37 -7.66 -6.56
CA ILE A 491 -11.61 -8.41 -6.66
C ILE A 491 -12.72 -7.42 -7.00
N TYR A 492 -13.16 -7.42 -8.25
CA TYR A 492 -14.38 -6.74 -8.66
C TYR A 492 -15.54 -7.72 -8.56
N PHE A 493 -16.62 -7.32 -7.90
CA PHE A 493 -17.78 -8.16 -7.70
C PHE A 493 -19.05 -7.37 -7.95
N GLU A 494 -19.87 -7.86 -8.86
CA GLU A 494 -21.24 -7.39 -9.01
C GLU A 494 -22.25 -8.51 -8.80
N ILE A 495 -23.36 -8.20 -8.15
CA ILE A 495 -24.38 -9.18 -7.80
C ILE A 495 -25.77 -8.56 -7.69
N SER A 496 -26.76 -9.37 -8.05
CA SER A 496 -28.18 -9.14 -7.86
C SER A 496 -28.91 -10.48 -7.68
N ARG A 497 -30.22 -10.42 -7.41
CA ARG A 497 -31.10 -11.59 -7.44
C ARG A 497 -32.41 -11.31 -8.16
N SER A 498 -32.99 -12.35 -8.74
CA SER A 498 -34.29 -12.26 -9.39
C SER A 498 -35.39 -12.06 -8.35
N GLY A 499 -36.25 -11.05 -8.56
CA GLY A 499 -37.38 -10.76 -7.67
C GLY A 499 -37.74 -9.27 -7.62
N GLU A 500 -38.73 -8.85 -8.42
CA GLU A 500 -39.13 -7.44 -8.51
C GLU A 500 -39.63 -6.84 -7.18
N ASN A 501 -40.24 -7.69 -6.33
CA ASN A 501 -40.82 -7.32 -5.03
C ASN A 501 -39.91 -7.60 -3.84
N GLU A 502 -38.69 -8.09 -4.06
CA GLU A 502 -37.78 -8.37 -2.95
C GLU A 502 -37.03 -7.11 -2.51
N THR A 503 -36.76 -7.00 -1.21
CA THR A 503 -35.91 -5.94 -0.65
C THR A 503 -34.44 -6.35 -0.71
N THR A 504 -33.50 -5.40 -0.57
CA THR A 504 -32.08 -5.70 -0.38
C THR A 504 -31.88 -6.64 0.82
N SER A 505 -30.97 -7.58 0.68
CA SER A 505 -30.59 -8.56 1.69
C SER A 505 -29.15 -8.31 2.05
N HIS A 506 -28.85 -8.36 3.34
CA HIS A 506 -27.57 -7.92 3.88
C HIS A 506 -26.86 -9.07 4.59
N ASN A 507 -25.59 -8.87 4.89
CA ASN A 507 -24.78 -9.78 5.70
C ASN A 507 -24.70 -11.20 5.13
N HIS A 508 -24.53 -11.31 3.81
CA HIS A 508 -24.20 -12.58 3.18
C HIS A 508 -22.71 -12.86 3.36
N GLU A 509 -22.40 -13.95 4.05
CA GLU A 509 -21.03 -14.45 4.13
C GLU A 509 -20.67 -15.12 2.80
N TRP A 510 -19.41 -15.01 2.42
CA TRP A 510 -18.89 -15.60 1.20
C TRP A 510 -17.46 -16.08 1.41
N SER A 511 -17.13 -17.21 0.81
CA SER A 511 -15.86 -17.88 1.00
C SER A 511 -15.50 -18.78 -0.18
N ILE A 512 -14.21 -19.09 -0.31
CA ILE A 512 -13.68 -20.04 -1.27
C ILE A 512 -13.48 -21.37 -0.57
N HIS A 513 -14.02 -22.42 -1.17
CA HIS A 513 -13.96 -23.79 -0.68
C HIS A 513 -13.01 -24.64 -1.52
N ARG A 514 -12.52 -25.74 -0.96
CA ARG A 514 -11.46 -26.55 -1.58
C ARG A 514 -11.86 -27.14 -2.93
N ASN A 515 -13.04 -27.73 -3.01
CA ASN A 515 -13.43 -28.56 -4.16
C ASN A 515 -14.20 -27.74 -5.18
N PRO A 516 -13.97 -27.96 -6.50
CA PRO A 516 -14.87 -27.45 -7.51
C PRO A 516 -16.25 -28.11 -7.37
N ILE A 517 -17.26 -27.42 -7.90
CA ILE A 517 -18.62 -27.93 -7.97
C ILE A 517 -18.98 -28.35 -9.40
N PHE A 518 -19.94 -29.25 -9.51
CA PHE A 518 -20.57 -29.58 -10.77
C PHE A 518 -21.86 -28.78 -10.90
N THR A 519 -22.00 -27.99 -11.97
CA THR A 519 -23.13 -27.07 -12.18
C THR A 519 -24.06 -27.49 -13.32
N ASP A 520 -23.93 -28.74 -13.78
CA ASP A 520 -24.57 -29.26 -15.01
C ASP A 520 -24.27 -28.33 -16.19
N ASN A 521 -25.32 -27.76 -16.81
CA ASN A 521 -25.24 -26.79 -17.91
C ASN A 521 -25.32 -25.32 -17.45
N ASN A 522 -25.28 -25.05 -16.14
CA ASN A 522 -25.38 -23.71 -15.57
C ASN A 522 -24.03 -23.21 -15.07
N TRP A 523 -23.95 -21.93 -14.73
CA TRP A 523 -22.77 -21.34 -14.12
C TRP A 523 -22.74 -21.52 -12.60
N SER A 524 -23.89 -21.56 -11.94
CA SER A 524 -23.99 -21.77 -10.49
C SER A 524 -25.10 -22.75 -10.08
N THR A 525 -25.02 -23.21 -8.83
CA THR A 525 -26.00 -24.10 -8.20
C THR A 525 -26.26 -23.68 -6.76
N SER A 526 -27.41 -24.06 -6.21
CA SER A 526 -27.72 -23.99 -4.78
C SER A 526 -27.26 -25.23 -4.01
N GLU A 527 -26.91 -26.32 -4.72
CA GLU A 527 -26.47 -27.59 -4.11
C GLU A 527 -24.98 -27.56 -3.75
N CYS A 528 -24.63 -26.74 -2.75
CA CYS A 528 -23.23 -26.53 -2.35
C CYS A 528 -22.66 -27.58 -1.40
N VAL A 529 -23.38 -28.69 -1.16
CA VAL A 529 -22.95 -29.76 -0.22
C VAL A 529 -21.61 -30.39 -0.59
N LYS A 530 -21.18 -30.28 -1.85
CA LYS A 530 -19.94 -30.89 -2.39
C LYS A 530 -18.72 -29.96 -2.36
N THR A 531 -18.86 -28.72 -1.87
CA THR A 531 -17.76 -27.73 -1.84
C THR A 531 -16.66 -28.09 -0.83
N ASP A 532 -16.95 -28.96 0.15
CA ASP A 532 -16.06 -29.34 1.27
C ASP A 532 -15.79 -28.14 2.20
N GLU A 533 -14.69 -28.14 2.96
CA GLU A 533 -14.31 -27.05 3.85
C GLU A 533 -13.77 -25.80 3.12
N ILE A 534 -13.78 -24.67 3.84
CA ILE A 534 -13.12 -23.42 3.41
C ILE A 534 -11.66 -23.72 3.07
N PHE A 535 -11.19 -23.16 1.95
CA PHE A 535 -9.85 -23.41 1.46
C PHE A 535 -8.76 -22.89 2.43
N ASN A 536 -8.14 -23.85 3.13
CA ASN A 536 -7.17 -23.63 4.19
C ASN A 536 -5.84 -24.35 3.92
N PRO A 537 -5.00 -23.84 2.99
CA PRO A 537 -3.77 -24.52 2.58
C PRO A 537 -2.69 -24.60 3.67
N PHE A 538 -2.77 -23.76 4.71
CA PHE A 538 -1.82 -23.73 5.82
C PHE A 538 -2.33 -24.46 7.07
N ASN A 539 -3.47 -25.16 6.95
CA ASN A 539 -4.08 -25.94 8.03
C ASN A 539 -4.25 -25.14 9.35
N LYS A 540 -4.67 -23.88 9.24
CA LYS A 540 -4.94 -23.03 10.41
C LYS A 540 -6.13 -23.57 11.20
N THR A 541 -6.03 -23.54 12.52
CA THR A 541 -7.14 -23.90 13.42
C THR A 541 -8.21 -22.81 13.39
N ILE A 542 -9.46 -23.19 13.15
CA ILE A 542 -10.62 -22.28 13.12
C ILE A 542 -11.38 -22.41 14.45
N ASP A 543 -10.93 -21.67 15.47
CA ASP A 543 -11.51 -21.64 16.81
C ASP A 543 -11.97 -20.22 17.21
N LEU A 544 -12.21 -19.98 18.49
CA LEU A 544 -12.60 -18.64 18.99
C LEU A 544 -11.48 -17.60 18.84
N ILE A 545 -10.22 -18.04 18.83
CA ILE A 545 -9.06 -17.17 18.63
C ILE A 545 -9.02 -16.72 17.19
N TYR A 546 -9.22 -17.65 16.25
CA TYR A 546 -9.36 -17.32 14.83
C TYR A 546 -10.45 -16.27 14.59
N GLN A 547 -11.61 -16.40 15.26
CA GLN A 547 -12.71 -15.44 15.11
C GLN A 547 -12.37 -14.03 15.61
N ARG A 548 -11.45 -13.92 16.58
CA ARG A 548 -10.94 -12.65 17.10
C ARG A 548 -9.84 -12.08 16.20
N ASP A 549 -8.90 -12.93 15.77
CA ASP A 549 -7.65 -12.50 15.12
C ASP A 549 -7.79 -12.36 13.61
N CYS A 550 -8.67 -13.11 12.95
CA CYS A 550 -8.95 -12.92 11.54
C CYS A 550 -9.91 -11.75 11.35
N SER A 551 -9.38 -10.65 10.84
CA SER A 551 -10.12 -9.42 10.53
C SER A 551 -9.53 -8.73 9.30
N THR A 552 -10.20 -7.66 8.86
CA THR A 552 -9.72 -6.73 7.83
C THR A 552 -8.40 -6.05 8.18
N GLU A 553 -8.12 -5.89 9.48
CA GLU A 553 -6.89 -5.30 10.00
C GLU A 553 -5.78 -6.36 10.13
N ASN A 554 -6.13 -7.62 10.36
CA ASN A 554 -5.16 -8.71 10.51
C ASN A 554 -5.41 -9.87 9.53
N VAL A 555 -5.26 -9.58 8.24
CA VAL A 555 -5.45 -10.53 7.13
C VAL A 555 -4.49 -11.73 7.22
N PHE A 556 -3.29 -11.56 7.80
CA PHE A 556 -2.35 -12.66 8.03
C PHE A 556 -2.87 -13.71 9.00
N GLY A 557 -3.82 -13.36 9.88
CA GLY A 557 -4.53 -14.29 10.76
C GLY A 557 -5.49 -15.19 10.02
N CYS A 558 -6.03 -14.72 8.89
CA CYS A 558 -7.14 -15.35 8.20
C CYS A 558 -6.78 -16.61 7.40
N VAL A 559 -7.76 -17.49 7.25
CA VAL A 559 -7.73 -18.59 6.28
C VAL A 559 -7.84 -17.99 4.88
N VAL A 560 -7.10 -18.55 3.91
CA VAL A 560 -7.01 -18.00 2.54
C VAL A 560 -8.39 -17.81 1.91
N GLY A 561 -9.26 -18.82 2.03
CA GLY A 561 -10.61 -18.80 1.45
C GLY A 561 -11.66 -18.00 2.25
N ASP A 562 -11.35 -17.47 3.43
CA ASP A 562 -12.34 -16.79 4.27
C ASP A 562 -12.51 -15.30 3.92
N LEU A 563 -13.19 -15.02 2.81
CA LEU A 563 -13.24 -13.70 2.20
C LEU A 563 -14.10 -12.69 2.98
N HIS A 564 -15.21 -13.12 3.58
CA HIS A 564 -16.07 -12.19 4.32
C HIS A 564 -15.38 -11.58 5.54
N ARG A 565 -14.49 -12.32 6.23
CA ARG A 565 -13.70 -11.79 7.37
C ARG A 565 -12.53 -10.93 6.95
N LYS A 566 -11.84 -11.34 5.88
CA LYS A 566 -10.70 -10.60 5.32
C LYS A 566 -11.12 -9.27 4.71
N LEU A 567 -12.35 -9.22 4.17
CA LEU A 567 -12.87 -8.09 3.40
C LEU A 567 -14.16 -7.59 4.08
N SER A 568 -15.32 -8.06 3.63
CA SER A 568 -16.61 -7.72 4.22
C SER A 568 -17.66 -8.73 3.76
N PRO A 569 -18.72 -8.98 4.56
CA PRO A 569 -19.96 -9.54 4.04
C PRO A 569 -20.51 -8.67 2.91
N ILE A 570 -21.30 -9.28 2.03
CA ILE A 570 -21.91 -8.60 0.89
C ILE A 570 -23.40 -8.36 1.11
N GLU A 571 -23.94 -7.41 0.38
CA GLU A 571 -25.37 -7.21 0.20
C GLU A 571 -25.77 -7.58 -1.22
N ILE A 572 -26.97 -8.11 -1.37
CA ILE A 572 -27.54 -8.53 -2.66
C ILE A 572 -28.80 -7.70 -2.89
N VAL A 573 -28.85 -7.00 -4.01
CA VAL A 573 -29.99 -6.15 -4.41
C VAL A 573 -30.91 -6.90 -5.37
N PRO A 574 -32.21 -6.58 -5.41
CA PRO A 574 -33.10 -7.09 -6.44
C PRO A 574 -32.68 -6.56 -7.82
N TYR A 575 -32.66 -7.44 -8.82
CA TYR A 575 -32.46 -7.07 -10.21
C TYR A 575 -33.60 -6.16 -10.67
N LYS A 576 -33.28 -4.94 -11.09
CA LYS A 576 -34.24 -3.97 -11.64
C LYS A 576 -33.59 -3.19 -12.77
N VAL A 577 -34.33 -2.96 -13.85
CA VAL A 577 -33.91 -2.03 -14.91
C VAL A 577 -34.53 -0.67 -14.59
N ASN A 578 -33.67 0.31 -14.35
CA ASN A 578 -34.08 1.67 -14.07
C ASN A 578 -34.67 2.33 -15.32
N PRO A 579 -35.49 3.39 -15.19
CA PRO A 579 -36.10 4.08 -16.33
C PRO A 579 -35.11 4.64 -17.36
N ASN A 580 -33.87 4.90 -16.94
CA ASN A 580 -32.77 5.35 -17.78
C ASN A 580 -32.03 4.21 -18.50
N GLY A 581 -32.47 2.96 -18.33
CA GLY A 581 -31.85 1.76 -18.91
C GLY A 581 -30.73 1.15 -18.07
N ASP A 582 -30.36 1.74 -16.94
CA ASP A 582 -29.33 1.19 -16.06
C ASP A 582 -29.83 -0.03 -15.30
N ILE A 583 -28.97 -1.02 -15.11
CA ILE A 583 -29.29 -2.21 -14.32
C ILE A 583 -28.89 -1.96 -12.87
N ASN A 584 -29.83 -2.16 -11.95
CA ASN A 584 -29.59 -2.12 -10.52
C ASN A 584 -28.82 -3.36 -10.06
N LEU A 585 -27.50 -3.24 -9.99
CA LEU A 585 -26.57 -4.23 -9.48
C LEU A 585 -25.84 -3.65 -8.28
N LYS A 586 -25.61 -4.46 -7.25
CA LYS A 586 -24.66 -4.08 -6.21
C LYS A 586 -23.26 -4.38 -6.70
N LYS A 587 -22.34 -3.43 -6.51
CA LYS A 587 -20.95 -3.54 -6.94
C LYS A 587 -20.01 -3.36 -5.76
N PHE A 588 -18.91 -4.07 -5.79
CA PHE A 588 -17.83 -4.00 -4.82
C PHE A 588 -16.49 -4.04 -5.53
N TYR A 589 -15.50 -3.37 -4.95
CA TYR A 589 -14.11 -3.48 -5.37
C TYR A 589 -13.21 -3.61 -4.15
N PHE A 590 -12.68 -4.82 -3.96
CA PHE A 590 -11.82 -5.18 -2.85
C PHE A 590 -10.38 -5.42 -3.32
N ILE A 591 -9.44 -5.31 -2.38
CA ILE A 591 -8.06 -5.72 -2.59
C ILE A 591 -7.67 -6.64 -1.44
N ASP A 592 -7.24 -7.83 -1.80
CA ASP A 592 -6.85 -8.89 -0.88
C ASP A 592 -5.34 -9.11 -0.94
N THR A 593 -4.64 -8.91 0.16
CA THR A 593 -3.18 -9.03 0.25
C THR A 593 -2.70 -10.48 0.41
N TYR A 594 -3.65 -11.42 0.46
CA TYR A 594 -3.43 -12.82 0.75
C TYR A 594 -4.44 -13.75 0.04
N LEU A 595 -4.58 -13.56 -1.27
CA LEU A 595 -5.39 -14.43 -2.14
C LEU A 595 -4.64 -14.80 -3.43
N PRO A 596 -3.84 -15.86 -3.45
CA PRO A 596 -3.04 -16.23 -4.61
C PRO A 596 -3.89 -16.78 -5.78
N LEU A 597 -3.62 -16.32 -7.01
CA LEU A 597 -4.17 -16.87 -8.26
C LEU A 597 -3.21 -17.86 -8.95
N CYS A 598 -2.02 -18.07 -8.39
CA CYS A 598 -1.02 -18.99 -8.93
C CYS A 598 -0.29 -19.78 -7.83
N GLY A 599 0.53 -20.74 -8.26
CA GLY A 599 1.28 -21.62 -7.35
C GLY A 599 0.41 -22.68 -6.67
N PRO A 600 0.97 -23.45 -5.72
CA PRO A 600 0.28 -24.58 -5.08
C PRO A 600 -0.93 -24.17 -4.24
N ASN A 601 -0.98 -22.90 -3.83
CA ASN A 601 -2.07 -22.35 -3.03
C ASN A 601 -3.09 -21.59 -3.88
N SER A 602 -2.98 -21.64 -5.21
CA SER A 602 -3.90 -20.93 -6.12
C SER A 602 -5.36 -21.25 -5.79
N VAL A 603 -6.22 -20.23 -5.81
CA VAL A 603 -7.68 -20.41 -5.71
C VAL A 603 -8.35 -20.73 -7.03
N VAL A 604 -7.61 -20.75 -8.14
CA VAL A 604 -8.13 -21.14 -9.45
C VAL A 604 -8.51 -22.62 -9.44
N GLY A 605 -9.66 -22.97 -10.02
CA GLY A 605 -10.20 -24.33 -10.01
C GLY A 605 -10.92 -24.71 -8.71
N LYS A 606 -11.11 -23.77 -7.79
CA LYS A 606 -11.90 -23.94 -6.57
C LYS A 606 -13.31 -23.37 -6.73
N SER A 607 -14.18 -23.58 -5.76
CA SER A 607 -15.52 -22.98 -5.77
C SER A 607 -15.65 -21.80 -4.80
N ILE A 608 -16.41 -20.79 -5.19
CA ILE A 608 -16.92 -19.75 -4.28
C ILE A 608 -18.31 -20.14 -3.83
N GLN A 609 -18.58 -19.98 -2.54
CA GLN A 609 -19.89 -20.14 -1.93
C GLN A 609 -20.34 -18.80 -1.33
N ILE A 610 -21.60 -18.45 -1.58
CA ILE A 610 -22.32 -17.35 -0.93
C ILE A 610 -23.37 -18.00 -0.03
N ASN A 611 -23.41 -17.59 1.23
CA ASN A 611 -24.39 -18.07 2.20
C ASN A 611 -25.65 -17.20 2.18
N ARG A 612 -26.68 -17.64 2.90
CA ARG A 612 -27.92 -16.86 3.09
C ARG A 612 -27.66 -15.59 3.90
N ASN A 613 -28.67 -14.71 3.93
CA ASN A 613 -28.58 -13.40 4.55
C ASN A 613 -28.49 -13.49 6.08
N ASN A 614 -28.13 -12.37 6.71
CA ASN A 614 -28.09 -12.24 8.18
C ASN A 614 -27.15 -13.24 8.88
N PHE A 615 -25.99 -13.52 8.28
CA PHE A 615 -25.00 -14.47 8.81
C PHE A 615 -25.53 -15.90 8.97
N ASP A 616 -26.59 -16.25 8.22
CA ASP A 616 -27.02 -17.64 8.08
C ASP A 616 -25.91 -18.41 7.35
N ARG A 617 -25.50 -19.56 7.89
CA ARG A 617 -24.42 -20.40 7.36
C ARG A 617 -24.88 -21.33 6.24
N GLU A 618 -26.19 -21.43 6.02
CA GLU A 618 -26.74 -22.22 4.92
C GLU A 618 -26.33 -21.63 3.57
N PRO A 619 -25.89 -22.47 2.60
CA PRO A 619 -25.50 -22.00 1.29
C PRO A 619 -26.71 -21.44 0.52
N LEU A 620 -26.49 -20.31 -0.13
CA LEU A 620 -27.42 -19.71 -1.09
C LEU A 620 -27.06 -20.12 -2.52
N ALA A 621 -25.79 -19.97 -2.89
CA ALA A 621 -25.30 -20.27 -4.24
C ALA A 621 -23.79 -20.55 -4.22
N CYS A 622 -23.32 -21.36 -5.16
CA CYS A 622 -21.91 -21.59 -5.39
C CYS A 622 -21.59 -21.71 -6.89
N THR A 623 -20.34 -21.40 -7.25
CA THR A 623 -19.80 -21.41 -8.62
C THR A 623 -18.30 -21.72 -8.60
N ASN A 624 -17.70 -22.08 -9.74
CA ASN A 624 -16.27 -22.32 -9.87
C ASN A 624 -15.49 -21.05 -10.24
N ILE A 625 -14.26 -20.95 -9.76
CA ILE A 625 -13.27 -19.96 -10.18
C ILE A 625 -12.52 -20.52 -11.39
N VAL A 626 -12.70 -19.89 -12.55
CA VAL A 626 -12.12 -20.32 -13.83
C VAL A 626 -11.11 -19.30 -14.33
N LEU A 627 -10.01 -19.78 -14.91
CA LEU A 627 -9.02 -18.94 -15.57
C LEU A 627 -9.62 -18.36 -16.85
N PHE A 628 -9.31 -17.10 -17.14
CA PHE A 628 -9.56 -16.54 -18.47
C PHE A 628 -8.39 -16.86 -19.38
N GLU A 629 -8.65 -17.65 -20.42
CA GLU A 629 -7.72 -17.86 -21.52
C GLU A 629 -8.27 -17.11 -22.73
N SER A 630 -7.54 -16.11 -23.22
CA SER A 630 -7.88 -15.45 -24.49
C SER A 630 -7.62 -16.41 -25.64
N GLU A 631 -8.59 -16.64 -26.53
CA GLU A 631 -8.52 -17.56 -27.67
C GLU A 631 -7.43 -17.23 -28.73
N ASP A 632 -6.61 -16.19 -28.53
CA ASP A 632 -5.62 -15.71 -29.51
C ASP A 632 -4.35 -16.57 -29.62
N GLN A 633 -4.26 -17.75 -28.99
CA GLN A 633 -3.10 -18.66 -29.14
C GLN A 633 -3.31 -19.85 -30.09
N ASP A 634 -4.50 -20.06 -30.66
CA ASP A 634 -4.77 -21.23 -31.52
C ASP A 634 -4.52 -21.02 -33.03
N TYR A 635 -3.90 -19.91 -33.45
CA TYR A 635 -3.57 -19.63 -34.86
C TYR A 635 -2.11 -19.80 -35.27
N GLN A 636 -1.31 -20.56 -34.50
CA GLN A 636 0.06 -20.93 -34.88
C GLN A 636 0.28 -22.45 -34.70
N GLN A 637 -0.39 -23.28 -35.51
CA GLN A 637 0.07 -24.62 -35.86
C GLN A 637 0.03 -24.84 -37.38
#